data_AF-G0UJZ0-F1
#
_entry.id   AF-G0UJZ0-F1
#
_cell.length_a   1.000
_cell.length_b   1.000
_cell.length_c   1.000
_cell.angle_alpha   90.00
_cell.angle_beta   90.00
_cell.angle_gamma   90.00
#
_symmetry.space_group_name_H-M   'P 1'
#
loop_
_entity.id
_entity.type
_entity.pdbx_description
1 polymer ?
#
loop_
_entity_poly.entity_id
_entity_poly.type
_entity_poly.pdbx_seq_one_letter_code
_entity_poly.pdbx_strand_id
1 'polypeptide(L)'
;MKNSHFVQIFALGFSSLPLRSCCVLLCAAFYCMFFLFPTFAPHRYTADFTRIMSLNSAKLLSLVREAMKCHSIQALIVPSSDPHNSEYVMDSYKCRAFLTNFNGSAGTCLITMDGAYLWTDGRYWIEAARCLYPEWKLMREGSADVQSLDDFVRFNLPTDAAVGMNDSLATVASWEKLSKAMNLVPVPEIVRPLMPRDENAPVEMITVRPEKFNGQSRGAKVMALVEKLKKLNCEAIILSALDEVAWLTNLRGSDVPFNPVFYAYAVVRCSPEPSVALFVDAAKISPAVEMELKRSSDGVGPVGLHPYEALEDYLHAFPTGTPFLVDEHQTSWRLYSLLISRGMKVHRVKSGPAQRLKSIKNAVEIQGFRDCHVRDGLALTRYLAWLHDRIALKGDTTITESSGADVLENFRREQEHFVRLSFPTISSVGPNGAIVHYTPPKEGSAPIVKNQLYLVDSGAQYLDGTTDVTRTVCFHTPSDEERQAYTLVLKGNLALHSAVWPVGTTGHRLDALARMHLWRYGLDYAHGTGHGVGSFLNVHEGPQGIGSRPNPTEATLEAGMVMSNEPGYYKADRYGIRIENLEVIVETPREHSDKGFLTFETLTMVPLCRELINVAMLTEEEVNLVNVYHRAVREALTPHLRLVNDACALAYLEHHTADLCAAGGC
;
A
#
# COMPACT_ATOMS: atom_id res chain seq x y z
N MET A 1 5.06 37.48 -69.51
CA MET A 1 5.66 38.83 -69.69
C MET A 1 6.31 39.21 -68.37
N LYS A 2 7.62 38.91 -68.22
CA LYS A 2 8.73 39.86 -67.99
C LYS A 2 8.54 40.69 -66.70
N ASN A 3 9.23 40.32 -65.61
CA ASN A 3 10.51 40.91 -65.13
C ASN A 3 10.29 42.30 -64.50
N SER A 4 10.81 42.73 -63.35
CA SER A 4 11.83 42.24 -62.41
C SER A 4 12.13 43.39 -61.43
N HIS A 5 12.39 43.09 -60.12
CA HIS A 5 13.42 43.73 -59.24
C HIS A 5 13.36 45.27 -58.95
N PHE A 6 13.73 45.89 -57.82
CA PHE A 6 14.50 45.56 -56.60
C PHE A 6 14.49 46.81 -55.64
N VAL A 7 14.88 46.61 -54.35
CA VAL A 7 15.47 47.57 -53.35
C VAL A 7 14.53 48.67 -52.77
N GLN A 8 14.18 48.82 -51.48
CA GLN A 8 14.79 48.68 -50.14
C GLN A 8 15.55 49.93 -49.61
N ILE A 9 15.27 50.30 -48.33
CA ILE A 9 16.14 50.95 -47.30
C ILE A 9 15.76 52.38 -46.79
N PHE A 10 15.25 52.38 -45.54
CA PHE A 10 15.52 53.18 -44.32
C PHE A 10 15.96 54.67 -44.35
N ALA A 11 15.36 55.45 -43.42
CA ALA A 11 16.00 56.15 -42.26
C ALA A 11 15.19 57.40 -41.83
N LEU A 12 14.59 57.42 -40.62
CA LEU A 12 15.01 58.16 -39.40
C LEU A 12 14.74 59.68 -39.37
N GLY A 13 14.06 60.17 -38.33
CA GLY A 13 14.32 61.53 -37.81
C GLY A 13 13.18 62.35 -37.16
N PHE A 14 13.05 62.22 -35.83
CA PHE A 14 12.89 63.29 -34.81
C PHE A 14 11.73 64.32 -34.77
N SER A 15 11.04 64.27 -33.62
CA SER A 15 10.62 65.37 -32.69
C SER A 15 9.64 66.46 -33.12
N SER A 16 8.48 66.55 -32.43
CA SER A 16 8.13 67.64 -31.49
C SER A 16 6.68 67.53 -30.96
N LEU A 17 6.53 67.67 -29.64
CA LEU A 17 5.29 67.90 -28.87
C LEU A 17 4.87 69.38 -29.01
N PRO A 18 3.58 69.79 -28.86
CA PRO A 18 2.92 69.82 -27.54
C PRO A 18 1.37 69.63 -27.45
N LEU A 19 0.96 69.06 -26.30
CA LEU A 19 -0.17 69.38 -25.40
C LEU A 19 -1.61 69.70 -25.88
N ARG A 20 -2.54 68.83 -25.38
CA ARG A 20 -3.88 69.04 -24.76
C ARG A 20 -5.12 68.56 -25.53
N SER A 21 -5.69 67.44 -25.08
CA SER A 21 -7.02 67.34 -24.43
C SER A 21 -7.65 65.94 -24.58
N CYS A 22 -8.27 65.47 -23.50
CA CYS A 22 -8.86 64.15 -23.28
C CYS A 22 -9.98 63.76 -24.26
N CYS A 23 -10.08 62.47 -24.60
CA CYS A 23 -11.25 61.59 -24.36
C CYS A 23 -11.27 60.34 -25.28
N VAL A 24 -10.92 59.20 -24.69
CA VAL A 24 -11.56 57.87 -24.73
C VAL A 24 -12.38 57.47 -25.99
N LEU A 25 -11.73 56.62 -26.79
CA LEU A 25 -12.17 55.29 -27.31
C LEU A 25 -13.52 55.15 -28.03
N LEU A 26 -13.43 55.00 -29.36
CA LEU A 26 -14.35 54.27 -30.22
C LEU A 26 -13.52 53.66 -31.37
N CYS A 27 -13.38 52.32 -31.39
CA CYS A 27 -13.28 51.47 -32.59
C CYS A 27 -12.71 50.10 -32.23
N ALA A 28 -13.53 49.06 -32.36
CA ALA A 28 -13.24 47.84 -33.12
C ALA A 28 -14.26 46.75 -32.76
N ALA A 29 -15.42 46.81 -33.38
CA ALA A 29 -16.29 45.66 -33.56
C ALA A 29 -15.85 44.99 -34.87
N PHE A 30 -15.45 43.71 -34.83
CA PHE A 30 -15.60 42.68 -35.86
C PHE A 30 -14.67 41.51 -35.51
N TYR A 31 -15.19 40.50 -34.79
CA TYR A 31 -14.86 39.07 -34.87
C TYR A 31 -15.60 38.34 -33.73
N CYS A 32 -16.87 38.00 -33.94
CA CYS A 32 -17.66 37.14 -33.06
C CYS A 32 -18.70 36.37 -33.88
N MET A 33 -18.33 35.18 -34.34
CA MET A 33 -19.25 34.06 -34.57
C MET A 33 -18.43 32.77 -34.42
N PHE A 34 -19.01 31.78 -33.73
CA PHE A 34 -18.42 30.52 -33.23
C PHE A 34 -17.73 30.57 -31.86
N PHE A 35 -18.52 30.76 -30.79
CA PHE A 35 -18.43 29.96 -29.56
C PHE A 35 -19.79 30.01 -28.84
N LEU A 36 -20.56 28.93 -28.94
CA LEU A 36 -21.78 28.70 -28.15
C LEU A 36 -21.63 27.34 -27.47
N PHE A 37 -20.97 27.33 -26.32
CA PHE A 37 -21.23 26.40 -25.21
C PHE A 37 -20.90 27.16 -23.91
N PRO A 38 -21.81 27.23 -22.93
CA PRO A 38 -21.65 28.10 -21.79
C PRO A 38 -20.64 27.50 -20.80
N THR A 39 -19.59 28.27 -20.53
CA THR A 39 -18.76 28.12 -19.33
C THR A 39 -19.62 28.47 -18.12
N PHE A 40 -19.94 27.49 -17.28
CA PHE A 40 -20.60 27.73 -16.00
C PHE A 40 -19.62 28.36 -15.02
N ALA A 41 -19.89 29.61 -14.64
CA ALA A 41 -19.20 30.31 -13.57
C ALA A 41 -19.59 29.72 -12.20
N PRO A 42 -18.66 29.69 -11.21
CA PRO A 42 -18.92 29.13 -9.90
C PRO A 42 -19.75 30.11 -9.08
N HIS A 43 -21.03 29.82 -8.88
CA HIS A 43 -21.84 30.56 -7.91
C HIS A 43 -21.57 30.06 -6.49
N ARG A 44 -20.96 30.96 -5.71
CA ARG A 44 -21.03 31.15 -4.24
C ARG A 44 -21.83 30.08 -3.47
N TYR A 45 -21.11 29.17 -2.82
CA TYR A 45 -21.51 28.54 -1.56
C TYR A 45 -20.39 28.75 -0.55
N THR A 46 -20.31 29.95 0.01
CA THR A 46 -19.45 30.28 1.16
C THR A 46 -20.35 30.83 2.27
N ALA A 47 -20.88 29.94 3.10
CA ALA A 47 -21.31 30.17 4.50
C ALA A 47 -22.08 28.95 5.03
N ASP A 48 -21.40 28.03 5.73
CA ASP A 48 -21.81 27.43 7.03
C ASP A 48 -20.84 26.29 7.40
N PHE A 49 -19.64 26.65 7.87
CA PHE A 49 -18.57 25.70 8.22
C PHE A 49 -18.82 24.94 9.53
N THR A 50 -19.96 25.16 10.20
CA THR A 50 -20.34 24.50 11.46
C THR A 50 -21.56 23.58 11.34
N ARG A 51 -22.00 23.26 10.11
CA ARG A 51 -23.23 22.46 9.86
C ARG A 51 -23.00 21.13 9.10
N ILE A 52 -21.75 20.69 8.95
CA ILE A 52 -21.36 19.58 8.05
C ILE A 52 -21.22 18.22 8.78
N MET A 53 -21.52 18.11 10.07
CA MET A 53 -21.53 16.84 10.81
C MET A 53 -22.83 16.00 10.68
N SER A 54 -23.73 16.32 9.75
CA SER A 54 -24.94 15.50 9.53
C SER A 54 -25.43 15.47 8.08
N LEU A 55 -24.54 15.25 7.11
CA LEU A 55 -25.01 14.73 5.83
C LEU A 55 -25.52 13.31 6.07
N ASN A 56 -26.85 13.18 6.19
CA ASN A 56 -27.52 11.89 6.14
C ASN A 56 -27.11 11.18 4.83
N SER A 57 -26.72 9.91 4.89
CA SER A 57 -26.27 9.12 3.74
C SER A 57 -27.27 9.17 2.58
N ALA A 58 -28.57 9.19 2.87
CA ALA A 58 -29.62 9.42 1.87
C ALA A 58 -29.43 10.71 1.04
N LYS A 59 -29.04 11.82 1.68
CA LYS A 59 -28.80 13.10 0.99
C LYS A 59 -27.55 13.04 0.12
N LEU A 60 -26.50 12.37 0.60
CA LEU A 60 -25.27 12.17 -0.16
C LEU A 60 -25.53 11.31 -1.42
N LEU A 61 -26.25 10.21 -1.27
CA LEU A 61 -26.67 9.36 -2.40
C LEU A 61 -27.54 10.13 -3.41
N SER A 62 -28.42 11.04 -2.94
CA SER A 62 -29.20 11.90 -3.83
C SER A 62 -28.32 12.80 -4.70
N LEU A 63 -27.33 13.48 -4.10
CA LEU A 63 -26.39 14.34 -4.82
C LEU A 63 -25.58 13.55 -5.86
N VAL A 64 -25.12 12.35 -5.49
CA VAL A 64 -24.40 11.46 -6.42
C VAL A 64 -25.30 11.04 -7.58
N ARG A 65 -26.56 10.65 -7.32
CA ARG A 65 -27.52 10.27 -8.36
C ARG A 65 -27.92 11.44 -9.27
N GLU A 66 -27.97 12.66 -8.76
CA GLU A 66 -28.15 13.86 -9.59
C GLU A 66 -26.96 14.06 -10.55
N ALA A 67 -25.74 13.92 -10.05
CA ALA A 67 -24.54 13.96 -10.90
C ALA A 67 -24.51 12.82 -11.93
N MET A 68 -24.93 11.60 -11.55
CA MET A 68 -25.07 10.47 -12.47
C MET A 68 -26.01 10.79 -13.64
N LYS A 69 -27.15 11.46 -13.38
CA LYS A 69 -28.08 11.91 -14.44
C LYS A 69 -27.42 12.91 -15.38
N CYS A 70 -26.65 13.88 -14.84
CA CYS A 70 -25.92 14.86 -15.65
C CYS A 70 -24.88 14.20 -16.58
N HIS A 71 -24.29 13.08 -16.16
CA HIS A 71 -23.34 12.31 -16.95
C HIS A 71 -23.97 11.17 -17.78
N SER A 72 -25.31 11.06 -17.78
CA SER A 72 -26.06 10.02 -18.52
C SER A 72 -25.65 8.57 -18.19
N ILE A 73 -25.30 8.31 -16.92
CA ILE A 73 -24.97 6.97 -16.41
C ILE A 73 -26.07 6.43 -15.50
N GLN A 74 -26.29 5.11 -15.53
CA GLN A 74 -27.31 4.42 -14.72
C GLN A 74 -26.72 3.78 -13.46
N ALA A 75 -25.41 3.57 -13.43
CA ALA A 75 -24.68 3.14 -12.25
C ALA A 75 -23.31 3.83 -12.16
N LEU A 76 -22.77 3.95 -10.95
CA LEU A 76 -21.45 4.51 -10.68
C LEU A 76 -20.64 3.53 -9.83
N ILE A 77 -19.44 3.20 -10.28
CA ILE A 77 -18.44 2.44 -9.53
C ILE A 77 -17.50 3.42 -8.83
N VAL A 78 -17.29 3.22 -7.51
CA VAL A 78 -16.33 3.98 -6.71
C VAL A 78 -15.40 3.00 -5.98
N PRO A 79 -14.17 2.79 -6.46
CA PRO A 79 -13.22 1.87 -5.85
C PRO A 79 -12.54 2.48 -4.61
N SER A 80 -11.76 1.67 -3.90
CA SER A 80 -10.78 2.11 -2.90
C SER A 80 -9.43 2.29 -3.57
N SER A 81 -9.27 3.38 -4.31
CA SER A 81 -8.02 3.65 -5.02
C SER A 81 -7.85 5.15 -5.27
N ASP A 82 -6.68 5.51 -5.76
CA ASP A 82 -6.30 6.84 -6.22
C ASP A 82 -5.68 6.74 -7.63
N PRO A 83 -5.26 7.86 -8.25
CA PRO A 83 -4.61 7.83 -9.57
C PRO A 83 -3.30 7.01 -9.67
N HIS A 84 -2.78 6.55 -8.54
CA HIS A 84 -1.50 5.85 -8.40
C HIS A 84 -1.66 4.40 -7.94
N ASN A 85 -2.89 3.87 -7.91
CA ASN A 85 -3.20 2.50 -7.50
C ASN A 85 -2.73 2.20 -6.05
N SER A 86 -2.78 3.19 -5.16
CA SER A 86 -2.38 3.01 -3.76
C SER A 86 -3.39 2.16 -2.98
N GLU A 87 -2.93 1.27 -2.10
CA GLU A 87 -3.80 0.51 -1.19
C GLU A 87 -4.36 1.40 -0.07
N TYR A 88 -3.49 2.15 0.59
CA TYR A 88 -3.86 3.25 1.48
C TYR A 88 -3.80 4.54 0.68
N VAL A 89 -4.83 5.38 0.82
CA VAL A 89 -4.94 6.64 0.09
C VAL A 89 -4.95 7.82 1.05
N MET A 90 -4.51 8.99 0.60
CA MET A 90 -4.70 10.24 1.36
C MET A 90 -6.19 10.50 1.59
N ASP A 91 -6.52 11.27 2.63
CA ASP A 91 -7.91 11.52 3.03
C ASP A 91 -8.78 12.09 1.90
N SER A 92 -8.19 12.90 1.00
CA SER A 92 -8.92 13.47 -0.15
C SER A 92 -9.33 12.45 -1.23
N TYR A 93 -8.85 11.20 -1.17
CA TYR A 93 -9.27 10.11 -2.05
C TYR A 93 -10.07 9.02 -1.32
N LYS A 94 -10.42 9.21 -0.04
CA LYS A 94 -11.27 8.27 0.73
C LYS A 94 -12.76 8.37 0.37
N CYS A 95 -13.08 8.44 -0.92
CA CYS A 95 -14.44 8.58 -1.47
C CYS A 95 -15.38 7.45 -0.99
N ARG A 96 -14.91 6.19 -1.02
CA ARG A 96 -15.66 5.03 -0.53
C ARG A 96 -16.00 5.18 0.95
N ALA A 97 -15.04 5.52 1.80
CA ALA A 97 -15.27 5.69 3.23
C ALA A 97 -16.26 6.82 3.53
N PHE A 98 -16.12 7.96 2.84
CA PHE A 98 -17.06 9.09 2.94
C PHE A 98 -18.50 8.69 2.59
N LEU A 99 -18.66 7.89 1.53
CA LEU A 99 -19.97 7.41 1.08
C LEU A 99 -20.64 6.41 2.03
N THR A 100 -19.83 5.54 2.67
CA THR A 100 -20.31 4.30 3.29
C THR A 100 -20.18 4.26 4.81
N ASN A 101 -19.34 5.12 5.40
CA ASN A 101 -18.82 5.02 6.77
C ASN A 101 -17.90 3.81 7.04
N PHE A 102 -17.49 3.08 6.01
CA PHE A 102 -16.57 1.94 6.13
C PHE A 102 -15.12 2.35 5.81
N ASN A 103 -14.23 2.17 6.78
CA ASN A 103 -12.84 2.67 6.75
C ASN A 103 -11.78 1.60 6.42
N GLY A 104 -12.15 0.34 6.18
CA GLY A 104 -11.18 -0.71 5.83
C GLY A 104 -10.37 -0.41 4.56
N SER A 105 -9.23 -1.07 4.32
CA SER A 105 -8.39 -0.73 3.18
C SER A 105 -8.99 -1.17 1.83
N ALA A 106 -9.80 -2.23 1.81
CA ALA A 106 -10.34 -2.81 0.57
C ALA A 106 -11.86 -2.70 0.47
N GLY A 107 -12.35 -2.28 -0.69
CA GLY A 107 -13.76 -2.38 -1.06
C GLY A 107 -14.12 -1.61 -2.34
N THR A 108 -15.24 -1.96 -2.95
CA THR A 108 -15.76 -1.30 -4.15
C THR A 108 -17.24 -1.00 -3.99
N CYS A 109 -17.61 0.27 -4.15
CA CYS A 109 -19.00 0.69 -4.14
C CYS A 109 -19.61 0.60 -5.55
N LEU A 110 -20.88 0.19 -5.61
CA LEU A 110 -21.76 0.38 -6.77
C LEU A 110 -22.98 1.18 -6.31
N ILE A 111 -23.21 2.32 -6.94
CA ILE A 111 -24.42 3.13 -6.73
C ILE A 111 -25.26 3.02 -7.99
N THR A 112 -26.49 2.53 -7.87
CA THR A 112 -27.48 2.54 -8.95
C THR A 112 -28.47 3.67 -8.70
N MET A 113 -29.38 3.90 -9.66
CA MET A 113 -30.44 4.91 -9.51
C MET A 113 -31.36 4.65 -8.30
N ASP A 114 -31.43 3.41 -7.83
CA ASP A 114 -32.35 2.92 -6.79
C ASP A 114 -31.68 2.15 -5.64
N GLY A 115 -30.39 1.83 -5.73
CA GLY A 115 -29.64 1.05 -4.72
C GLY A 115 -28.21 1.56 -4.48
N ALA A 116 -27.59 1.06 -3.42
CA ALA A 116 -26.19 1.30 -3.05
C ALA A 116 -25.62 0.03 -2.40
N TYR A 117 -24.45 -0.39 -2.86
CA TYR A 117 -23.86 -1.69 -2.55
C TYR A 117 -22.36 -1.55 -2.30
N LEU A 118 -21.82 -2.25 -1.31
CA LEU A 118 -20.37 -2.31 -1.04
C LEU A 118 -19.88 -3.75 -1.09
N TRP A 119 -18.96 -4.06 -2.02
CA TRP A 119 -18.19 -5.31 -1.99
C TRP A 119 -16.93 -5.13 -1.16
N THR A 120 -16.65 -6.08 -0.26
CA THR A 120 -15.36 -6.19 0.44
C THR A 120 -15.07 -7.65 0.80
N ASP A 121 -13.80 -7.97 1.01
CA ASP A 121 -13.31 -9.32 1.25
C ASP A 121 -13.45 -9.76 2.73
N GLY A 122 -13.11 -11.03 2.98
CA GLY A 122 -13.28 -11.71 4.27
C GLY A 122 -12.64 -11.01 5.47
N ARG A 123 -11.62 -10.17 5.24
CA ARG A 123 -10.96 -9.40 6.32
C ARG A 123 -11.91 -8.39 6.97
N TYR A 124 -12.92 -7.93 6.22
CA TYR A 124 -13.74 -6.76 6.57
C TYR A 124 -15.24 -7.04 6.73
N TRP A 125 -15.71 -8.28 6.52
CA TRP A 125 -17.15 -8.58 6.60
C TRP A 125 -17.80 -8.19 7.93
N ILE A 126 -17.10 -8.43 9.05
CA ILE A 126 -17.63 -8.13 10.39
C ILE A 126 -17.65 -6.61 10.61
N GLU A 127 -16.58 -5.90 10.24
CA GLU A 127 -16.49 -4.45 10.38
C GLU A 127 -17.52 -3.74 9.51
N ALA A 128 -17.60 -4.09 8.22
CA ALA A 128 -18.54 -3.47 7.29
C ALA A 128 -20.00 -3.68 7.71
N ALA A 129 -20.35 -4.86 8.24
CA ALA A 129 -21.70 -5.12 8.73
C ALA A 129 -22.10 -4.24 9.93
N ARG A 130 -21.11 -3.73 10.69
CA ARG A 130 -21.34 -2.90 11.88
C ARG A 130 -21.34 -1.39 11.59
N CYS A 131 -20.54 -0.94 10.63
CA CYS A 131 -20.32 0.51 10.42
C CYS A 131 -21.08 1.10 9.23
N LEU A 132 -21.57 0.31 8.28
CA LEU A 132 -22.25 0.81 7.10
C LEU A 132 -23.49 1.66 7.44
N TYR A 133 -23.71 2.73 6.67
CA TYR A 133 -24.97 3.46 6.73
C TYR A 133 -26.17 2.57 6.30
N PRO A 134 -27.38 2.77 6.84
CA PRO A 134 -28.54 1.91 6.57
C PRO A 134 -28.95 1.76 5.10
N GLU A 135 -28.62 2.75 4.27
CA GLU A 135 -28.90 2.77 2.83
C GLU A 135 -28.00 1.82 2.02
N TRP A 136 -26.91 1.34 2.61
CA TRP A 136 -25.92 0.50 1.93
C TRP A 136 -26.13 -0.98 2.22
N LYS A 137 -26.03 -1.80 1.17
CA LYS A 137 -26.05 -3.27 1.28
C LYS A 137 -24.63 -3.81 1.21
N LEU A 138 -24.22 -4.57 2.24
CA LEU A 138 -22.96 -5.28 2.25
C LEU A 138 -23.02 -6.50 1.31
N MET A 139 -22.05 -6.57 0.40
CA MET A 139 -21.83 -7.70 -0.51
C MET A 139 -20.54 -8.40 -0.08
N ARG A 140 -20.66 -9.60 0.52
CA ARG A 140 -19.51 -10.36 1.05
C ARG A 140 -18.74 -11.04 -0.08
N GLU A 141 -17.74 -10.37 -0.64
CA GLU A 141 -16.99 -10.83 -1.80
C GLU A 141 -16.31 -12.19 -1.53
N GLY A 142 -16.47 -13.14 -2.45
CA GLY A 142 -15.90 -14.49 -2.33
C GLY A 142 -16.77 -15.49 -1.58
N SER A 143 -17.89 -15.06 -0.98
CA SER A 143 -18.92 -15.98 -0.48
C SER A 143 -19.69 -16.61 -1.65
N ALA A 144 -20.00 -17.91 -1.57
CA ALA A 144 -20.66 -18.65 -2.65
C ALA A 144 -22.04 -18.09 -3.03
N ASP A 145 -22.76 -17.49 -2.08
CA ASP A 145 -24.11 -16.97 -2.27
C ASP A 145 -24.16 -15.48 -2.69
N VAL A 146 -23.00 -14.84 -2.90
CA VAL A 146 -22.92 -13.41 -3.24
C VAL A 146 -22.46 -13.25 -4.68
N GLN A 147 -23.27 -12.56 -5.48
CA GLN A 147 -22.90 -12.18 -6.85
C GLN A 147 -21.64 -11.32 -6.84
N SER A 148 -20.73 -11.59 -7.78
CA SER A 148 -19.65 -10.66 -8.08
C SER A 148 -20.22 -9.31 -8.56
N LEU A 149 -19.43 -8.24 -8.49
CA LEU A 149 -19.86 -6.93 -9.03
C LEU A 149 -20.26 -7.05 -10.50
N ASP A 150 -19.47 -7.80 -11.27
CA ASP A 150 -19.69 -8.08 -12.69
C ASP A 150 -21.03 -8.80 -12.92
N ASP A 151 -21.32 -9.86 -12.15
CA ASP A 151 -22.59 -10.59 -12.23
C ASP A 151 -23.76 -9.72 -11.78
N PHE A 152 -23.59 -8.92 -10.73
CA PHE A 152 -24.63 -8.04 -10.24
C PHE A 152 -25.06 -7.05 -11.33
N VAL A 153 -24.11 -6.37 -11.97
CA VAL A 153 -24.38 -5.45 -13.08
C VAL A 153 -25.08 -6.18 -14.22
N ARG A 154 -24.58 -7.36 -14.60
CA ARG A 154 -25.12 -8.15 -15.71
C ARG A 154 -26.56 -8.61 -15.50
N PHE A 155 -26.93 -8.99 -14.27
CA PHE A 155 -28.24 -9.58 -13.99
C PHE A 155 -29.27 -8.57 -13.44
N ASN A 156 -28.84 -7.42 -12.91
CA ASN A 156 -29.73 -6.47 -12.25
C ASN A 156 -29.88 -5.13 -12.99
N LEU A 157 -29.02 -4.83 -13.99
CA LEU A 157 -29.14 -3.63 -14.81
C LEU A 157 -29.52 -3.97 -16.27
N PRO A 158 -30.12 -3.01 -17.02
CA PRO A 158 -30.32 -3.16 -18.46
C PRO A 158 -29.02 -3.50 -19.19
N THR A 159 -29.09 -4.31 -20.26
CA THR A 159 -27.92 -4.80 -20.99
C THR A 159 -27.05 -3.68 -21.57
N ASP A 160 -27.63 -2.54 -21.88
CA ASP A 160 -26.98 -1.35 -22.43
C ASP A 160 -26.70 -0.27 -21.38
N ALA A 161 -26.98 -0.53 -20.09
CA ALA A 161 -26.79 0.43 -19.01
C ALA A 161 -25.35 0.93 -18.95
N ALA A 162 -25.17 2.24 -19.10
CA ALA A 162 -23.88 2.90 -18.94
C ALA A 162 -23.48 2.92 -17.47
N VAL A 163 -22.36 2.25 -17.16
CA VAL A 163 -21.77 2.20 -15.83
C VAL A 163 -20.61 3.17 -15.80
N GLY A 164 -20.75 4.26 -15.06
CA GLY A 164 -19.70 5.26 -14.91
C GLY A 164 -18.60 4.79 -13.95
N MET A 165 -17.36 5.10 -14.30
CA MET A 165 -16.21 5.00 -13.39
C MET A 165 -15.16 6.05 -13.75
N ASN A 166 -14.48 6.62 -12.75
CA ASN A 166 -13.34 7.48 -13.03
C ASN A 166 -12.16 6.65 -13.55
N ASP A 167 -11.67 6.96 -14.75
CA ASP A 167 -10.61 6.24 -15.46
C ASP A 167 -9.21 6.42 -14.87
N SER A 168 -9.04 7.36 -13.96
CA SER A 168 -7.81 7.50 -13.18
C SER A 168 -7.75 6.50 -12.03
N LEU A 169 -8.90 5.98 -11.57
CA LEU A 169 -9.01 5.12 -10.37
C LEU A 169 -9.04 3.62 -10.69
N ALA A 170 -8.73 3.24 -11.93
CA ALA A 170 -8.55 1.86 -12.34
C ALA A 170 -7.26 1.71 -13.13
N THR A 171 -6.55 0.62 -12.89
CA THR A 171 -5.42 0.20 -13.71
C THR A 171 -5.91 -0.27 -15.08
N VAL A 172 -5.01 -0.35 -16.06
CA VAL A 172 -5.34 -0.88 -17.39
C VAL A 172 -5.98 -2.28 -17.28
N ALA A 173 -5.39 -3.16 -16.49
CA ALA A 173 -5.87 -4.52 -16.31
C ALA A 173 -7.27 -4.57 -15.66
N SER A 174 -7.53 -3.74 -14.63
CA SER A 174 -8.83 -3.72 -13.96
C SER A 174 -9.92 -3.11 -14.85
N TRP A 175 -9.61 -2.02 -15.56
CA TRP A 175 -10.54 -1.38 -16.49
C TRP A 175 -10.97 -2.34 -17.61
N GLU A 176 -10.03 -3.04 -18.23
CA GLU A 176 -10.32 -4.01 -19.29
C GLU A 176 -11.13 -5.21 -18.79
N LYS A 177 -10.87 -5.68 -17.56
CA LYS A 177 -11.66 -6.74 -16.94
C LYS A 177 -13.12 -6.29 -16.80
N LEU A 178 -13.35 -5.11 -16.21
CA LEU A 178 -14.69 -4.57 -16.00
C LEU A 178 -15.39 -4.29 -17.34
N SER A 179 -14.69 -3.70 -18.31
CA SER A 179 -15.24 -3.37 -19.64
C SER A 179 -15.68 -4.59 -20.45
N LYS A 180 -15.18 -5.79 -20.13
CA LYS A 180 -15.66 -7.05 -20.74
C LYS A 180 -16.99 -7.51 -20.14
N ALA A 181 -17.27 -7.13 -18.90
CA ALA A 181 -18.47 -7.53 -18.16
C ALA A 181 -19.61 -6.52 -18.27
N MET A 182 -19.32 -5.24 -18.51
CA MET A 182 -20.31 -4.16 -18.54
C MET A 182 -19.96 -3.04 -19.52
N ASN A 183 -20.94 -2.22 -19.88
CA ASN A 183 -20.75 -0.99 -20.65
C ASN A 183 -20.13 0.11 -19.76
N LEU A 184 -18.81 0.00 -19.54
CA LEU A 184 -18.05 0.92 -18.69
C LEU A 184 -17.75 2.23 -19.43
N VAL A 185 -18.10 3.35 -18.81
CA VAL A 185 -17.97 4.70 -19.38
C VAL A 185 -17.06 5.55 -18.47
N PRO A 186 -16.01 6.19 -19.02
CA PRO A 186 -15.17 7.10 -18.24
C PRO A 186 -15.97 8.35 -17.85
N VAL A 187 -15.95 8.69 -16.56
CA VAL A 187 -16.57 9.91 -16.02
C VAL A 187 -15.59 10.70 -15.15
N PRO A 188 -15.74 12.03 -15.01
CA PRO A 188 -14.99 12.81 -14.04
C PRO A 188 -15.21 12.31 -12.61
N GLU A 189 -14.38 12.74 -11.66
CA GLU A 189 -14.59 12.34 -10.27
C GLU A 189 -15.84 13.02 -9.69
N ILE A 190 -16.84 12.21 -9.33
CA ILE A 190 -18.17 12.67 -8.89
C ILE A 190 -18.20 12.88 -7.38
N VAL A 191 -17.52 12.02 -6.61
CA VAL A 191 -17.67 11.97 -5.15
C VAL A 191 -16.70 12.94 -4.48
N ARG A 192 -15.44 12.96 -4.93
CA ARG A 192 -14.38 13.80 -4.34
C ARG A 192 -14.74 15.29 -4.21
N PRO A 193 -15.43 15.95 -5.18
CA PRO A 193 -15.86 17.34 -5.01
C PRO A 193 -16.91 17.58 -3.91
N LEU A 194 -17.63 16.53 -3.49
CA LEU A 194 -18.63 16.59 -2.42
C LEU A 194 -18.02 16.41 -1.02
N MET A 195 -16.78 15.94 -0.96
CA MET A 195 -16.07 15.71 0.31
C MET A 195 -15.64 17.04 0.94
N PRO A 196 -15.68 17.15 2.29
CA PRO A 196 -15.06 18.26 2.99
C PRO A 196 -13.57 18.39 2.61
N ARG A 197 -13.11 19.62 2.41
CA ARG A 197 -11.69 19.92 2.20
C ARG A 197 -11.16 20.67 3.39
N ASP A 198 -10.03 20.20 3.92
CA ASP A 198 -9.26 20.98 4.87
C ASP A 198 -8.27 21.85 4.09
N GLU A 199 -8.64 23.11 3.88
CA GLU A 199 -7.78 24.09 3.21
C GLU A 199 -6.53 24.45 4.03
N ASN A 200 -6.49 24.08 5.32
CA ASN A 200 -5.39 24.35 6.23
C ASN A 200 -4.54 23.11 6.53
N ALA A 201 -4.78 21.99 5.83
CA ALA A 201 -3.97 20.78 6.01
C ALA A 201 -2.49 21.10 5.74
N PRO A 202 -1.57 20.72 6.65
CA PRO A 202 -0.16 21.02 6.48
C PRO A 202 0.40 20.35 5.22
N VAL A 203 1.28 21.06 4.53
CA VAL A 203 2.04 20.50 3.41
C VAL A 203 3.15 19.62 3.98
N GLU A 204 2.97 18.32 3.81
CA GLU A 204 3.97 17.32 4.18
C GLU A 204 5.19 17.40 3.25
N MET A 205 6.37 17.65 3.84
CA MET A 205 7.60 17.90 3.09
C MET A 205 8.30 16.61 2.67
N ILE A 206 8.89 16.61 1.47
CA ILE A 206 9.70 15.49 0.99
C ILE A 206 11.10 15.53 1.62
N THR A 207 11.64 14.35 1.92
CA THR A 207 12.99 14.17 2.48
C THR A 207 13.85 13.23 1.65
N VAL A 208 15.16 13.46 1.65
CA VAL A 208 16.13 12.55 1.01
C VAL A 208 16.37 11.32 1.90
N ARG A 209 16.36 10.12 1.33
CA ARG A 209 16.86 8.89 1.97
C ARG A 209 18.33 8.70 1.57
N PRO A 210 19.29 8.86 2.50
CA PRO A 210 20.71 8.72 2.20
C PRO A 210 21.10 7.36 1.61
N GLU A 211 22.10 7.34 0.72
CA GLU A 211 22.57 6.11 0.04
C GLU A 211 23.06 5.02 1.01
N LYS A 212 23.56 5.40 2.20
CA LYS A 212 23.95 4.44 3.24
C LYS A 212 22.82 3.49 3.70
N PHE A 213 21.57 3.83 3.45
CA PHE A 213 20.40 3.03 3.81
C PHE A 213 19.78 2.27 2.63
N ASN A 214 20.04 2.69 1.39
CA ASN A 214 19.43 2.09 0.19
C ASN A 214 20.44 1.42 -0.74
N GLY A 215 21.75 1.61 -0.52
CA GLY A 215 22.84 0.94 -1.23
C GLY A 215 23.03 1.32 -2.69
N GLN A 216 22.19 2.19 -3.26
CA GLN A 216 22.21 2.53 -4.69
C GLN A 216 21.80 3.97 -4.94
N SER A 217 22.59 4.66 -5.77
CA SER A 217 22.29 6.00 -6.26
C SER A 217 21.04 6.02 -7.17
N ARG A 218 20.46 7.21 -7.35
CA ARG A 218 19.39 7.45 -8.34
C ARG A 218 19.86 7.10 -9.75
N GLY A 219 21.07 7.52 -10.12
CA GLY A 219 21.65 7.28 -11.44
C GLY A 219 21.73 5.79 -11.79
N ALA A 220 22.23 4.96 -10.86
CA ALA A 220 22.30 3.51 -11.04
C ALA A 220 20.91 2.88 -11.28
N LYS A 221 19.89 3.29 -10.52
CA LYS A 221 18.50 2.83 -10.68
C LYS A 221 17.91 3.23 -12.04
N VAL A 222 18.12 4.47 -12.46
CA VAL A 222 17.69 4.97 -13.78
C VAL A 222 18.36 4.16 -14.89
N MET A 223 19.67 3.91 -14.79
CA MET A 223 20.40 3.13 -15.79
C MET A 223 19.90 1.68 -15.88
N ALA A 224 19.59 1.05 -14.74
CA ALA A 224 18.98 -0.28 -14.72
C ALA A 224 17.60 -0.30 -15.43
N LEU A 225 16.76 0.73 -15.22
CA LEU A 225 15.50 0.86 -15.95
C LEU A 225 15.73 1.08 -17.45
N VAL A 226 16.65 1.97 -17.82
CA VAL A 226 17.00 2.26 -19.22
C VAL A 226 17.49 1.01 -19.94
N GLU A 227 18.26 0.14 -19.28
CA GLU A 227 18.69 -1.14 -19.86
C GLU A 227 17.48 -2.05 -20.19
N LYS A 228 16.48 -2.12 -19.29
CA LYS A 228 15.25 -2.88 -19.54
C LYS A 228 14.43 -2.28 -20.67
N LEU A 229 14.32 -0.95 -20.75
CA LEU A 229 13.63 -0.26 -21.85
C LEU A 229 14.27 -0.55 -23.19
N LYS A 230 15.61 -0.48 -23.28
CA LYS A 230 16.36 -0.80 -24.51
C LYS A 230 16.12 -2.25 -24.95
N LYS A 231 16.14 -3.21 -24.02
CA LYS A 231 15.84 -4.62 -24.30
C LYS A 231 14.43 -4.84 -24.85
N LEU A 232 13.46 -4.03 -24.41
CA LEU A 232 12.07 -4.08 -24.85
C LEU A 232 11.78 -3.14 -26.04
N ASN A 233 12.80 -2.49 -26.62
CA ASN A 233 12.66 -1.50 -27.69
C ASN A 233 11.68 -0.36 -27.35
N CYS A 234 11.68 0.07 -26.08
CA CYS A 234 10.88 1.19 -25.58
C CYS A 234 11.77 2.43 -25.36
N GLU A 235 11.22 3.61 -25.63
CA GLU A 235 11.89 4.90 -25.42
C GLU A 235 11.65 5.41 -24.00
N ALA A 236 10.44 5.21 -23.47
CA ALA A 236 10.03 5.77 -22.20
C ALA A 236 9.16 4.81 -21.39
N ILE A 237 9.10 5.06 -20.08
CA ILE A 237 8.15 4.45 -19.14
C ILE A 237 7.59 5.55 -18.23
N ILE A 238 6.31 5.42 -17.90
CA ILE A 238 5.66 6.22 -16.87
C ILE A 238 5.64 5.39 -15.59
N LEU A 239 6.27 5.89 -14.53
CA LEU A 239 6.14 5.36 -13.18
C LEU A 239 4.99 6.12 -12.51
N SER A 240 3.92 5.38 -12.22
CA SER A 240 2.69 5.90 -11.62
C SER A 240 2.50 5.45 -10.18
N ALA A 241 3.00 4.28 -9.79
CA ALA A 241 2.94 3.86 -8.39
C ALA A 241 3.89 4.71 -7.54
N LEU A 242 3.40 5.22 -6.39
CA LEU A 242 4.14 6.18 -5.57
C LEU A 242 5.44 5.59 -4.97
N ASP A 243 5.42 4.30 -4.67
CA ASP A 243 6.57 3.54 -4.15
C ASP A 243 7.68 3.38 -5.21
N GLU A 244 7.33 3.24 -6.49
CA GLU A 244 8.30 3.24 -7.60
C GLU A 244 9.00 4.60 -7.74
N VAL A 245 8.23 5.69 -7.64
CA VAL A 245 8.76 7.06 -7.73
C VAL A 245 9.68 7.35 -6.53
N ALA A 246 9.26 6.99 -5.32
CA ALA A 246 10.07 7.12 -4.11
C ALA A 246 11.34 6.24 -4.16
N TRP A 247 11.24 5.02 -4.68
CA TRP A 247 12.39 4.12 -4.86
C TRP A 247 13.39 4.67 -5.88
N LEU A 248 12.92 5.12 -7.05
CA LEU A 248 13.77 5.62 -8.13
C LEU A 248 14.55 6.85 -7.68
N THR A 249 13.87 7.79 -7.03
CA THR A 249 14.43 9.10 -6.68
C THR A 249 15.25 9.11 -5.39
N ASN A 250 15.21 8.03 -4.60
CA ASN A 250 15.73 7.99 -3.22
C ASN A 250 15.10 9.06 -2.31
N LEU A 251 13.86 9.45 -2.59
CA LEU A 251 13.09 10.39 -1.78
C LEU A 251 12.00 9.66 -0.99
N ARG A 252 11.53 10.29 0.08
CA ARG A 252 10.43 9.81 0.92
C ARG A 252 9.51 10.97 1.29
N GLY A 253 8.25 10.65 1.55
CA GLY A 253 7.23 11.62 1.94
C GLY A 253 6.28 11.08 3.00
N SER A 254 5.18 11.77 3.21
CA SER A 254 4.20 11.43 4.23
C SER A 254 2.75 11.68 3.79
N ASP A 255 2.51 11.77 2.49
CA ASP A 255 1.19 12.09 1.94
C ASP A 255 0.16 10.99 2.17
N VAL A 256 0.63 9.74 2.23
CA VAL A 256 -0.18 8.57 2.53
C VAL A 256 0.14 8.16 3.98
N PRO A 257 -0.87 8.01 4.86
CA PRO A 257 -0.65 7.52 6.21
C PRO A 257 0.15 6.21 6.19
N PHE A 258 1.15 6.10 7.07
CA PHE A 258 2.03 4.93 7.27
C PHE A 258 2.97 4.55 6.11
N ASN A 259 2.65 4.93 4.88
CA ASN A 259 3.47 4.70 3.70
C ASN A 259 4.37 5.92 3.44
N PRO A 260 5.71 5.79 3.47
CA PRO A 260 6.64 6.92 3.35
C PRO A 260 6.81 7.40 1.89
N VAL A 261 5.70 7.66 1.21
CA VAL A 261 5.59 8.05 -0.20
C VAL A 261 4.97 9.44 -0.37
N PHE A 262 5.04 10.00 -1.58
CA PHE A 262 4.50 11.32 -1.90
C PHE A 262 3.83 11.27 -3.28
N TYR A 263 2.74 12.01 -3.47
CA TYR A 263 2.01 12.05 -4.74
C TYR A 263 2.89 12.65 -5.83
N ALA A 264 3.29 11.80 -6.78
CA ALA A 264 4.12 12.18 -7.90
C ALA A 264 4.04 11.16 -9.03
N TYR A 265 4.38 11.61 -10.23
CA TYR A 265 4.70 10.74 -11.36
C TYR A 265 6.15 10.93 -11.76
N ALA A 266 6.77 9.89 -12.33
CA ALA A 266 8.05 10.03 -13.00
C ALA A 266 7.98 9.49 -14.43
N VAL A 267 8.60 10.20 -15.37
CA VAL A 267 8.81 9.70 -16.74
C VAL A 267 10.30 9.49 -16.93
N VAL A 268 10.70 8.25 -17.17
CA VAL A 268 12.08 7.88 -17.48
C VAL A 268 12.22 7.68 -18.97
N ARG A 269 13.21 8.34 -19.58
CA ARG A 269 13.50 8.25 -21.02
C ARG A 269 14.89 7.66 -21.25
N CYS A 270 15.05 6.89 -22.32
CA CYS A 270 16.34 6.33 -22.74
C CYS A 270 17.05 7.14 -23.83
N SER A 271 16.33 8.01 -24.55
CA SER A 271 16.79 8.74 -25.74
C SER A 271 16.26 10.18 -25.73
N PRO A 272 17.03 11.19 -26.22
CA PRO A 272 18.38 11.09 -26.79
C PRO A 272 19.46 10.73 -25.75
N GLU A 273 19.23 11.07 -24.48
CA GLU A 273 20.05 10.66 -23.33
C GLU A 273 19.14 10.21 -22.18
N PRO A 274 19.63 9.31 -21.29
CA PRO A 274 18.94 8.93 -20.07
C PRO A 274 18.50 10.16 -19.25
N SER A 275 17.20 10.32 -19.02
CA SER A 275 16.65 11.45 -18.28
C SER A 275 15.42 11.06 -17.48
N VAL A 276 15.13 11.86 -16.45
CA VAL A 276 13.97 11.70 -15.57
C VAL A 276 13.25 13.04 -15.47
N ALA A 277 11.95 13.03 -15.75
CA ALA A 277 11.04 14.12 -15.41
C ALA A 277 10.18 13.69 -14.21
N LEU A 278 10.13 14.51 -13.15
CA LEU A 278 9.36 14.28 -11.94
C LEU A 278 8.24 15.33 -11.85
N PHE A 279 7.00 14.86 -11.72
CA PHE A 279 5.79 15.66 -11.62
C PHE A 279 5.31 15.63 -10.18
N VAL A 280 5.47 16.73 -9.46
CA VAL A 280 5.27 16.80 -8.01
C VAL A 280 4.89 18.22 -7.61
N ASP A 281 4.20 18.37 -6.49
CA ASP A 281 3.94 19.69 -5.92
C ASP A 281 5.26 20.35 -5.47
N ALA A 282 5.59 21.49 -6.09
CA ALA A 282 6.80 22.24 -5.80
C ALA A 282 6.85 22.75 -4.34
N ALA A 283 5.70 22.93 -3.69
CA ALA A 283 5.64 23.34 -2.28
C ALA A 283 6.27 22.29 -1.34
N LYS A 284 6.40 21.03 -1.79
CA LYS A 284 6.98 19.91 -1.01
C LYS A 284 8.48 19.78 -1.14
N ILE A 285 9.10 20.56 -2.04
CA ILE A 285 10.52 20.45 -2.36
C ILE A 285 11.34 21.41 -1.49
N SER A 286 12.04 20.86 -0.51
CA SER A 286 12.99 21.62 0.30
C SER A 286 14.29 21.90 -0.47
N PRO A 287 15.11 22.90 -0.06
CA PRO A 287 16.41 23.15 -0.68
C PRO A 287 17.35 21.94 -0.70
N ALA A 288 17.27 21.08 0.33
CA ALA A 288 18.07 19.85 0.40
C ALA A 288 17.64 18.82 -0.66
N VAL A 289 16.33 18.66 -0.87
CA VAL A 289 15.78 17.79 -1.92
C VAL A 289 16.11 18.36 -3.30
N GLU A 290 15.95 19.66 -3.49
CA GLU A 290 16.28 20.32 -4.76
C GLU A 290 17.76 20.11 -5.13
N MET A 291 18.66 20.21 -4.15
CA MET A 291 20.09 19.95 -4.34
C MET A 291 20.36 18.50 -4.75
N GLU A 292 19.71 17.51 -4.11
CA GLU A 292 19.86 16.09 -4.50
C GLU A 292 19.32 15.83 -5.91
N LEU A 293 18.19 16.43 -6.27
CA LEU A 293 17.61 16.29 -7.62
C LEU A 293 18.48 16.94 -8.70
N LYS A 294 19.21 18.01 -8.37
CA LYS A 294 20.18 18.68 -9.25
C LYS A 294 21.50 17.92 -9.41
N ARG A 295 21.86 17.05 -8.47
CA ARG A 295 23.11 16.27 -8.51
C ARG A 295 23.08 15.26 -9.66
N SER A 296 24.07 15.27 -10.54
CA SER A 296 24.25 14.19 -11.53
C SER A 296 24.89 12.96 -10.89
N SER A 297 24.49 11.76 -11.30
CA SER A 297 25.07 10.49 -10.83
C SER A 297 25.02 9.44 -11.93
N ASP A 298 26.06 8.62 -12.07
CA ASP A 298 26.13 7.49 -13.01
C ASP A 298 25.80 7.84 -14.48
N GLY A 299 26.20 9.04 -14.91
CA GLY A 299 25.93 9.53 -16.27
C GLY A 299 24.49 10.02 -16.50
N VAL A 300 23.67 10.06 -15.45
CA VAL A 300 22.31 10.62 -15.48
C VAL A 300 22.35 12.04 -14.93
N GLY A 301 21.83 12.99 -15.72
CA GLY A 301 21.78 14.40 -15.38
C GLY A 301 20.78 14.76 -14.25
N PRO A 302 20.55 16.07 -14.06
CA PRO A 302 19.52 16.58 -13.15
C PRO A 302 18.13 16.04 -13.47
N VAL A 303 17.30 15.89 -12.44
CA VAL A 303 15.87 15.56 -12.61
C VAL A 303 15.12 16.82 -13.05
N GLY A 304 14.36 16.72 -14.15
CA GLY A 304 13.45 17.78 -14.58
C GLY A 304 12.25 17.87 -13.65
N LEU A 305 12.07 18.99 -12.95
CA LEU A 305 10.95 19.21 -12.04
C LEU A 305 9.78 19.87 -12.78
N HIS A 306 8.58 19.32 -12.61
CA HIS A 306 7.34 19.80 -13.20
C HIS A 306 6.21 19.80 -12.15
N PRO A 307 5.22 20.71 -12.28
CA PRO A 307 3.98 20.62 -11.48
C PRO A 307 3.29 19.27 -11.67
N TYR A 308 2.63 18.77 -10.63
CA TYR A 308 1.95 17.48 -10.65
C TYR A 308 0.93 17.36 -11.81
N GLU A 309 0.18 18.42 -12.07
CA GLU A 309 -0.86 18.48 -13.11
C GLU A 309 -0.29 18.56 -14.54
N ALA A 310 1.00 18.84 -14.70
CA ALA A 310 1.64 19.05 -16.01
C ALA A 310 1.98 17.74 -16.75
N LEU A 311 1.68 16.58 -16.17
CA LEU A 311 2.02 15.28 -16.77
C LEU A 311 1.36 15.09 -18.14
N GLU A 312 0.05 15.33 -18.26
CA GLU A 312 -0.65 15.09 -19.53
C GLU A 312 -0.10 16.01 -20.64
N ASP A 313 0.12 17.30 -20.34
CA ASP A 313 0.74 18.26 -21.27
C ASP A 313 2.16 17.84 -21.68
N TYR A 314 2.94 17.31 -20.74
CA TYR A 314 4.26 16.77 -21.03
C TYR A 314 4.18 15.55 -21.96
N LEU A 315 3.23 14.64 -21.73
CA LEU A 315 2.99 13.50 -22.61
C LEU A 315 2.50 13.93 -24.00
N HIS A 316 1.73 15.02 -24.10
CA HIS A 316 1.27 15.58 -25.37
C HIS A 316 2.41 16.03 -26.29
N ALA A 317 3.54 16.47 -25.70
CA ALA A 317 4.71 16.96 -26.43
C ALA A 317 5.56 15.84 -27.07
N PHE A 318 5.31 14.56 -26.74
CA PHE A 318 6.02 13.45 -27.39
C PHE A 318 5.63 13.31 -28.87
N PRO A 319 6.58 12.95 -29.75
CA PRO A 319 6.28 12.62 -31.13
C PRO A 319 5.32 11.43 -31.27
N THR A 320 4.39 11.49 -32.22
CA THR A 320 3.55 10.34 -32.57
C THR A 320 4.42 9.14 -32.91
N GLY A 321 4.04 7.96 -32.43
CA GLY A 321 4.77 6.71 -32.65
C GLY A 321 5.89 6.43 -31.64
N THR A 322 6.17 7.33 -30.68
CA THR A 322 7.13 7.05 -29.61
C THR A 322 6.74 5.78 -28.86
N PRO A 323 7.68 4.83 -28.64
CA PRO A 323 7.39 3.58 -27.95
C PRO A 323 7.41 3.75 -26.42
N PHE A 324 6.29 3.49 -25.77
CA PHE A 324 6.13 3.55 -24.32
C PHE A 324 5.97 2.15 -23.72
N LEU A 325 6.65 1.89 -22.62
CA LEU A 325 6.39 0.74 -21.75
C LEU A 325 5.31 1.11 -20.73
N VAL A 326 4.32 0.24 -20.57
CA VAL A 326 3.23 0.39 -19.60
C VAL A 326 3.11 -0.88 -18.75
N ASP A 327 3.20 -0.71 -17.42
CA ASP A 327 2.77 -1.74 -16.47
C ASP A 327 1.25 -1.67 -16.33
N GLU A 328 0.55 -2.71 -16.81
CA GLU A 328 -0.91 -2.74 -16.84
C GLU A 328 -1.55 -2.91 -15.47
N HIS A 329 -0.78 -3.30 -14.44
CA HIS A 329 -1.24 -3.44 -13.07
C HIS A 329 -0.90 -2.25 -12.17
N GLN A 330 -0.23 -1.22 -12.70
CA GLN A 330 0.07 0.03 -11.96
C GLN A 330 -0.46 1.27 -12.67
N THR A 331 -0.36 1.32 -14.00
CA THR A 331 -0.75 2.49 -14.78
C THR A 331 -2.27 2.61 -14.89
N SER A 332 -2.81 3.81 -14.64
CA SER A 332 -4.24 4.07 -14.76
C SER A 332 -4.73 4.00 -16.21
N TRP A 333 -6.01 3.67 -16.39
CA TRP A 333 -6.65 3.68 -17.71
C TRP A 333 -6.61 5.05 -18.37
N ARG A 334 -6.71 6.13 -17.58
CA ARG A 334 -6.57 7.52 -18.05
C ARG A 334 -5.26 7.74 -18.80
N LEU A 335 -4.13 7.38 -18.18
CA LEU A 335 -2.81 7.57 -18.80
C LEU A 335 -2.62 6.65 -20.01
N TYR A 336 -3.07 5.40 -19.93
CA TYR A 336 -3.01 4.47 -21.05
C TYR A 336 -3.82 4.96 -22.26
N SER A 337 -5.07 5.37 -22.05
CA SER A 337 -5.94 5.87 -23.12
C SER A 337 -5.42 7.18 -23.72
N LEU A 338 -4.80 8.05 -22.92
CA LEU A 338 -4.10 9.24 -23.40
C LEU A 338 -2.97 8.85 -24.38
N LEU A 339 -2.08 7.91 -24.00
CA LEU A 339 -1.00 7.46 -24.89
C LEU A 339 -1.54 6.90 -26.21
N ILE A 340 -2.59 6.08 -26.16
CA ILE A 340 -3.22 5.49 -27.36
C ILE A 340 -3.84 6.58 -28.24
N SER A 341 -4.61 7.51 -27.66
CA SER A 341 -5.26 8.60 -28.41
C SER A 341 -4.26 9.54 -29.10
N ARG A 342 -3.04 9.63 -28.57
CA ARG A 342 -1.93 10.40 -29.15
C ARG A 342 -1.13 9.65 -30.22
N GLY A 343 -1.49 8.39 -30.48
CA GLY A 343 -0.82 7.53 -31.46
C GLY A 343 0.57 7.08 -30.99
N MET A 344 0.78 6.95 -29.67
CA MET A 344 1.99 6.35 -29.12
C MET A 344 1.99 4.84 -29.34
N LYS A 345 3.17 4.24 -29.49
CA LYS A 345 3.31 2.78 -29.59
C LYS A 345 3.45 2.18 -28.19
N VAL A 346 2.37 1.66 -27.64
CA VAL A 346 2.40 1.11 -26.27
C VAL A 346 2.79 -0.37 -26.26
N HIS A 347 3.85 -0.71 -25.51
CA HIS A 347 4.22 -2.07 -25.13
C HIS A 347 3.76 -2.32 -23.69
N ARG A 348 2.96 -3.37 -23.47
CA ARG A 348 2.40 -3.69 -22.16
C ARG A 348 3.14 -4.84 -21.49
N VAL A 349 3.28 -4.77 -20.18
CA VAL A 349 3.77 -5.84 -19.32
C VAL A 349 2.88 -5.98 -18.10
N LYS A 350 2.75 -7.20 -17.57
CA LYS A 350 2.04 -7.49 -16.32
C LYS A 350 2.75 -6.99 -15.07
N SER A 351 4.06 -6.76 -15.18
CA SER A 351 4.89 -6.26 -14.09
C SER A 351 6.06 -5.50 -14.67
N GLY A 352 6.12 -4.22 -14.34
CA GLY A 352 7.10 -3.26 -14.80
C GLY A 352 8.48 -3.52 -14.21
N PRO A 353 9.54 -3.04 -14.89
CA PRO A 353 10.90 -3.22 -14.42
C PRO A 353 11.17 -2.54 -13.07
N ALA A 354 10.48 -1.45 -12.73
CA ALA A 354 10.63 -0.77 -11.44
C ALA A 354 10.17 -1.66 -10.27
N GLN A 355 8.95 -2.23 -10.36
CA GLN A 355 8.44 -3.21 -9.37
C GLN A 355 9.41 -4.39 -9.18
N ARG A 356 9.87 -4.99 -10.28
CA ARG A 356 10.79 -6.13 -10.21
C ARG A 356 12.13 -5.76 -9.58
N LEU A 357 12.72 -4.64 -9.99
CA LEU A 357 14.02 -4.21 -9.46
C LEU A 357 13.97 -3.88 -7.96
N LYS A 358 12.94 -3.18 -7.49
CA LYS A 358 12.82 -2.84 -6.06
C LYS A 358 12.43 -4.03 -5.19
N SER A 359 11.75 -5.03 -5.76
CA SER A 359 11.35 -6.22 -5.02
C SER A 359 12.53 -7.07 -4.53
N ILE A 360 13.67 -7.01 -5.24
CA ILE A 360 14.92 -7.70 -4.92
C ILE A 360 15.84 -6.75 -4.17
N LYS A 361 15.97 -6.95 -2.86
CA LYS A 361 16.70 -6.05 -1.97
C LYS A 361 18.19 -6.27 -2.16
N ASN A 362 18.97 -5.20 -2.24
CA ASN A 362 20.42 -5.32 -2.29
C ASN A 362 21.00 -5.58 -0.88
N ALA A 363 22.30 -5.88 -0.81
CA ALA A 363 22.96 -6.25 0.45
C ALA A 363 22.83 -5.18 1.56
N VAL A 364 22.83 -3.89 1.22
CA VAL A 364 22.65 -2.80 2.19
C VAL A 364 21.22 -2.77 2.71
N GLU A 365 20.23 -2.92 1.83
CA GLU A 365 18.82 -2.98 2.21
C GLU A 365 18.53 -4.22 3.08
N ILE A 366 19.05 -5.40 2.72
CA ILE A 366 18.89 -6.63 3.52
C ILE A 366 19.53 -6.46 4.91
N GLN A 367 20.72 -5.86 4.99
CA GLN A 367 21.35 -5.60 6.28
C GLN A 367 20.52 -4.62 7.12
N GLY A 368 19.99 -3.56 6.50
CA GLY A 368 19.06 -2.64 7.16
C GLY A 368 17.80 -3.32 7.70
N PHE A 369 17.25 -4.27 6.95
CA PHE A 369 16.16 -5.12 7.44
C PHE A 369 16.56 -5.96 8.65
N ARG A 370 17.71 -6.63 8.62
CA ARG A 370 18.21 -7.41 9.77
C ARG A 370 18.36 -6.52 11.01
N ASP A 371 18.97 -5.35 10.84
CA ASP A 371 19.24 -4.44 11.95
C ASP A 371 17.94 -3.86 12.52
N CYS A 372 16.99 -3.45 11.67
CA CYS A 372 15.72 -2.88 12.14
C CYS A 372 14.81 -3.90 12.83
N HIS A 373 14.85 -5.17 12.42
CA HIS A 373 14.07 -6.22 13.08
C HIS A 373 14.62 -6.61 14.45
N VAL A 374 15.91 -6.41 14.72
CA VAL A 374 16.45 -6.53 16.08
C VAL A 374 15.92 -5.39 16.97
N ARG A 375 15.90 -4.15 16.47
CA ARG A 375 15.37 -3.00 17.22
C ARG A 375 13.86 -3.09 17.46
N ASP A 376 13.10 -3.47 16.44
CA ASP A 376 11.66 -3.68 16.56
C ASP A 376 11.35 -4.86 17.49
N GLY A 377 12.14 -5.93 17.39
CA GLY A 377 12.07 -7.08 18.29
C GLY A 377 12.31 -6.73 19.75
N LEU A 378 13.28 -5.86 20.01
CA LEU A 378 13.55 -5.30 21.35
C LEU A 378 12.33 -4.51 21.87
N ALA A 379 11.77 -3.61 21.05
CA ALA A 379 10.62 -2.80 21.42
C ALA A 379 9.38 -3.67 21.74
N LEU A 380 9.05 -4.63 20.87
CA LEU A 380 7.90 -5.50 21.05
C LEU A 380 8.08 -6.46 22.23
N THR A 381 9.28 -7.00 22.45
CA THR A 381 9.55 -7.87 23.61
C THR A 381 9.42 -7.11 24.94
N ARG A 382 9.92 -5.86 25.01
CA ARG A 382 9.76 -4.99 26.19
C ARG A 382 8.28 -4.65 26.44
N TYR A 383 7.55 -4.35 25.36
CA TYR A 383 6.12 -4.12 25.44
C TYR A 383 5.34 -5.32 25.97
N LEU A 384 5.60 -6.53 25.44
CA LEU A 384 4.90 -7.74 25.87
C LEU A 384 5.24 -8.11 27.31
N ALA A 385 6.49 -7.90 27.75
CA ALA A 385 6.88 -8.07 29.14
C ALA A 385 6.18 -7.07 30.08
N TRP A 386 6.13 -5.80 29.69
CA TRP A 386 5.38 -4.76 30.41
C TRP A 386 3.90 -5.12 30.49
N LEU A 387 3.27 -5.51 29.38
CA LEU A 387 1.86 -5.86 29.33
C LEU A 387 1.57 -7.09 30.22
N HIS A 388 2.43 -8.11 30.18
CA HIS A 388 2.32 -9.27 31.07
C HIS A 388 2.40 -8.87 32.55
N ASP A 389 3.34 -8.00 32.95
CA ASP A 389 3.41 -7.49 34.32
C ASP A 389 2.13 -6.72 34.72
N ARG A 390 1.65 -5.82 33.87
CA ARG A 390 0.44 -5.02 34.16
C ARG A 390 -0.81 -5.89 34.27
N ILE A 391 -1.04 -6.77 33.30
CA ILE A 391 -2.29 -7.53 33.21
C ILE A 391 -2.24 -8.79 34.09
N ALA A 392 -1.20 -9.63 33.94
CA ALA A 392 -1.15 -10.94 34.58
C ALA A 392 -0.79 -10.86 36.07
N LEU A 393 0.17 -9.99 36.44
CA LEU A 393 0.69 -9.88 37.81
C LEU A 393 -0.03 -8.82 38.63
N LYS A 394 -0.25 -7.63 38.07
CA LYS A 394 -0.88 -6.49 38.77
C LYS A 394 -2.40 -6.43 38.61
N GLY A 395 -2.97 -7.17 37.66
CA GLY A 395 -4.42 -7.20 37.43
C GLY A 395 -4.99 -5.86 36.95
N ASP A 396 -4.18 -5.06 36.24
CA ASP A 396 -4.59 -3.76 35.73
C ASP A 396 -5.63 -3.91 34.60
N THR A 397 -6.83 -3.38 34.81
CA THR A 397 -7.91 -3.40 33.81
C THR A 397 -8.12 -2.03 33.15
N THR A 398 -7.25 -1.06 33.41
CA THR A 398 -7.35 0.30 32.85
C THR A 398 -6.72 0.43 31.47
N ILE A 399 -5.83 -0.51 31.11
CA ILE A 399 -5.20 -0.57 29.79
C ILE A 399 -6.21 -1.13 28.79
N THR A 400 -6.57 -0.32 27.81
CA THR A 400 -7.40 -0.71 26.68
C THR A 400 -6.56 -1.10 25.47
N GLU A 401 -7.18 -1.73 24.47
CA GLU A 401 -6.54 -2.05 23.20
C GLU A 401 -5.87 -0.81 22.56
N SER A 402 -6.59 0.32 22.51
CA SER A 402 -6.05 1.59 21.98
C SER A 402 -4.88 2.10 22.81
N SER A 403 -5.02 2.21 24.14
CA SER A 403 -3.92 2.70 24.98
C SER A 403 -2.72 1.76 25.01
N GLY A 404 -2.95 0.45 24.85
CA GLY A 404 -1.91 -0.55 24.72
C GLY A 404 -1.13 -0.39 23.41
N ALA A 405 -1.81 -0.08 22.31
CA ALA A 405 -1.18 0.24 21.03
C ALA A 405 -0.30 1.50 21.12
N ASP A 406 -0.78 2.55 21.80
CA ASP A 406 -0.01 3.78 22.02
C ASP A 406 1.29 3.52 22.81
N VAL A 407 1.23 2.63 23.81
CA VAL A 407 2.42 2.23 24.59
C VAL A 407 3.42 1.48 23.71
N LEU A 408 2.97 0.58 22.84
CA LEU A 408 3.85 -0.11 21.90
C LEU A 408 4.52 0.86 20.91
N GLU A 409 3.79 1.84 20.38
CA GLU A 409 4.39 2.87 19.53
C GLU A 409 5.49 3.65 20.28
N ASN A 410 5.31 3.95 21.56
CA ASN A 410 6.34 4.63 22.36
C ASN A 410 7.61 3.78 22.51
N PHE A 411 7.49 2.47 22.77
CA PHE A 411 8.66 1.59 22.79
C PHE A 411 9.41 1.56 21.44
N ARG A 412 8.68 1.66 20.32
CA ARG A 412 9.30 1.77 18.98
C ARG A 412 9.94 3.14 18.75
N ARG A 413 9.33 4.22 19.23
CA ARG A 413 9.85 5.59 19.12
C ARG A 413 11.20 5.77 19.84
N GLU A 414 11.46 4.98 20.88
CA GLU A 414 12.76 4.93 21.56
C GLU A 414 13.88 4.32 20.71
N GLN A 415 13.54 3.59 19.65
CA GLN A 415 14.53 2.88 18.83
C GLN A 415 15.20 3.81 17.81
N GLU A 416 16.49 3.56 17.56
CA GLU A 416 17.23 4.29 16.56
C GLU A 416 16.60 4.15 15.17
N HIS A 417 16.61 5.26 14.41
CA HIS A 417 16.09 5.39 13.06
C HIS A 417 14.57 5.23 12.90
N PHE A 418 13.80 5.13 13.99
CA PHE A 418 12.34 5.13 13.93
C PHE A 418 11.82 6.39 13.22
N VAL A 419 10.84 6.21 12.33
CA VAL A 419 10.19 7.30 11.59
C VAL A 419 8.71 7.41 11.98
N ARG A 420 7.97 6.29 11.86
CA ARG A 420 6.52 6.19 12.12
C ARG A 420 6.10 4.71 12.13
N LEU A 421 4.84 4.42 12.46
CA LEU A 421 4.26 3.10 12.23
C LEU A 421 4.14 2.78 10.72
N SER A 422 4.23 1.51 10.35
CA SER A 422 4.08 1.03 8.96
C SER A 422 2.62 0.72 8.58
N PHE A 423 1.72 0.62 9.56
CA PHE A 423 0.26 0.55 9.45
C PHE A 423 -0.36 0.81 10.84
N PRO A 424 -1.70 1.02 10.97
CA PRO A 424 -2.34 1.12 12.27
C PRO A 424 -2.18 -0.18 13.06
N THR A 425 -1.64 -0.09 14.28
CA THR A 425 -1.52 -1.26 15.16
C THR A 425 -2.88 -1.92 15.40
N ILE A 426 -2.98 -3.20 15.04
CA ILE A 426 -4.09 -4.07 15.41
C ILE A 426 -3.78 -4.58 16.81
N SER A 427 -4.48 -4.05 17.79
CA SER A 427 -4.41 -4.46 19.20
C SER A 427 -5.77 -5.03 19.57
N SER A 428 -5.85 -6.32 19.88
CA SER A 428 -7.12 -7.04 19.91
C SER A 428 -7.20 -8.04 21.05
N VAL A 429 -8.20 -7.89 21.92
CA VAL A 429 -8.47 -8.80 23.04
C VAL A 429 -9.70 -9.66 22.77
N GLY A 430 -9.59 -10.96 23.06
CA GLY A 430 -10.69 -11.90 22.99
C GLY A 430 -11.43 -11.85 21.64
N PRO A 431 -12.76 -11.65 21.60
CA PRO A 431 -13.55 -11.64 20.38
C PRO A 431 -13.08 -10.68 19.29
N ASN A 432 -12.47 -9.54 19.66
CA ASN A 432 -11.94 -8.58 18.69
C ASN A 432 -10.79 -9.17 17.87
N GLY A 433 -10.03 -10.11 18.44
CA GLY A 433 -8.96 -10.81 17.72
C GLY A 433 -9.46 -11.63 16.53
N ALA A 434 -10.75 -11.99 16.49
CA ALA A 434 -11.36 -12.71 15.37
C ALA A 434 -11.65 -11.79 14.15
N ILE A 435 -11.51 -10.47 14.29
CA ILE A 435 -11.67 -9.50 13.21
C ILE A 435 -10.28 -9.23 12.64
N VAL A 436 -10.01 -9.76 11.43
CA VAL A 436 -8.65 -9.88 10.86
C VAL A 436 -7.89 -8.54 10.87
N HIS A 437 -8.52 -7.47 10.38
CA HIS A 437 -7.96 -6.11 10.33
C HIS A 437 -8.67 -5.17 11.33
N TYR A 438 -8.82 -5.59 12.59
CA TYR A 438 -9.41 -4.79 13.64
C TYR A 438 -8.59 -3.53 13.94
N THR A 439 -9.22 -2.35 13.86
CA THR A 439 -8.63 -1.11 14.38
C THR A 439 -9.30 -0.76 15.71
N PRO A 440 -8.55 -0.69 16.82
CA PRO A 440 -9.13 -0.32 18.11
C PRO A 440 -9.68 1.11 18.05
N PRO A 441 -10.94 1.34 18.47
CA PRO A 441 -11.49 2.69 18.51
C PRO A 441 -10.79 3.49 19.62
N LYS A 442 -10.55 4.78 19.38
CA LYS A 442 -9.93 5.66 20.39
C LYS A 442 -10.78 5.82 21.65
N GLU A 443 -12.09 5.91 21.47
CA GLU A 443 -13.08 6.01 22.55
C GLU A 443 -13.84 4.68 22.68
N GLY A 444 -14.09 4.22 23.90
CA GLY A 444 -14.82 2.97 24.14
C GLY A 444 -14.06 1.68 23.77
N SER A 445 -12.74 1.76 23.61
CA SER A 445 -11.85 0.62 23.35
C SER A 445 -11.96 -0.45 24.43
N ALA A 446 -11.87 -1.73 24.06
CA ALA A 446 -12.01 -2.81 25.03
C ALA A 446 -10.81 -2.87 26.00
N PRO A 447 -11.03 -3.12 27.30
CA PRO A 447 -9.94 -3.34 28.24
C PRO A 447 -9.22 -4.66 27.93
N ILE A 448 -7.88 -4.65 27.95
CA ILE A 448 -7.08 -5.86 27.87
C ILE A 448 -7.20 -6.59 29.21
N VAL A 449 -7.69 -7.82 29.20
CA VAL A 449 -8.01 -8.58 30.42
C VAL A 449 -7.28 -9.92 30.49
N LYS A 450 -7.08 -10.39 31.71
CA LYS A 450 -6.24 -11.57 32.00
C LYS A 450 -6.75 -12.88 31.39
N ASN A 451 -8.06 -13.06 31.28
CA ASN A 451 -8.72 -14.32 30.94
C ASN A 451 -9.11 -14.46 29.46
N GLN A 452 -8.43 -13.71 28.58
CA GLN A 452 -8.64 -13.74 27.14
C GLN A 452 -7.28 -13.73 26.42
N LEU A 453 -7.25 -14.29 25.21
CA LEU A 453 -6.11 -14.11 24.31
C LEU A 453 -5.98 -12.64 23.90
N TYR A 454 -4.73 -12.23 23.66
CA TYR A 454 -4.40 -10.93 23.11
C TYR A 454 -3.57 -11.11 21.85
N LEU A 455 -4.04 -10.53 20.74
CA LEU A 455 -3.35 -10.47 19.46
C LEU A 455 -2.87 -9.05 19.26
N VAL A 456 -1.59 -8.91 18.94
CA VAL A 456 -1.00 -7.65 18.49
C VAL A 456 -0.30 -7.85 17.17
N ASP A 457 -0.76 -7.13 16.16
CA ASP A 457 -0.14 -7.02 14.85
C ASP A 457 0.23 -5.57 14.58
N SER A 458 1.50 -5.35 14.31
CA SER A 458 2.07 -4.00 14.32
C SER A 458 3.44 -3.95 13.67
N GLY A 459 3.78 -2.80 13.11
CA GLY A 459 5.09 -2.57 12.52
C GLY A 459 5.47 -1.09 12.49
N ALA A 460 6.71 -0.83 12.06
CA ALA A 460 7.25 0.51 11.91
C ALA A 460 8.10 0.70 10.66
N GLN A 461 8.17 1.96 10.26
CA GLN A 461 9.09 2.50 9.29
C GLN A 461 10.35 2.96 10.03
N TYR A 462 11.49 2.41 9.62
CA TYR A 462 12.82 2.85 10.01
C TYR A 462 13.55 3.38 8.76
N LEU A 463 14.55 4.27 8.92
CA LEU A 463 15.31 4.77 7.76
C LEU A 463 15.97 3.66 6.93
N ASP A 464 16.27 2.52 7.57
CA ASP A 464 16.95 1.36 7.02
C ASP A 464 16.03 0.16 6.71
N GLY A 465 14.73 0.22 7.02
CA GLY A 465 13.81 -0.87 6.69
C GLY A 465 12.37 -0.66 7.15
N THR A 466 11.52 -1.62 6.86
CA THR A 466 10.11 -1.63 7.28
C THR A 466 9.85 -2.94 8.03
N THR A 467 9.12 -2.88 9.15
CA THR A 467 8.78 -4.07 9.94
C THR A 467 7.29 -4.37 9.87
N ASP A 468 7.00 -5.65 10.04
CA ASP A 468 5.65 -6.21 10.18
C ASP A 468 5.74 -7.46 11.05
N VAL A 469 4.91 -7.53 12.10
CA VAL A 469 4.98 -8.64 13.06
C VAL A 469 3.68 -8.76 13.84
N THR A 470 3.13 -9.96 13.77
CA THR A 470 2.03 -10.39 14.61
C THR A 470 2.47 -11.40 15.68
N ARG A 471 2.06 -11.16 16.93
CA ARG A 471 2.10 -12.15 18.01
C ARG A 471 0.74 -12.28 18.67
N THR A 472 0.36 -13.52 18.96
CA THR A 472 -0.76 -13.84 19.85
C THR A 472 -0.19 -14.38 21.16
N VAL A 473 -0.63 -13.82 22.29
CA VAL A 473 -0.18 -14.17 23.64
C VAL A 473 -1.38 -14.42 24.56
N CYS A 474 -1.11 -15.00 25.74
CA CYS A 474 -2.10 -15.17 26.81
C CYS A 474 -1.54 -14.69 28.16
N PHE A 475 -2.45 -14.34 29.08
CA PHE A 475 -2.13 -13.93 30.46
C PHE A 475 -2.70 -14.91 31.52
N HIS A 476 -3.22 -16.04 31.05
CA HIS A 476 -3.84 -17.10 31.83
C HIS A 476 -3.32 -18.46 31.35
N THR A 477 -3.72 -19.54 32.02
CA THR A 477 -3.55 -20.89 31.49
C THR A 477 -4.50 -21.06 30.29
N PRO A 478 -3.99 -21.22 29.06
CA PRO A 478 -4.84 -21.36 27.88
C PRO A 478 -5.55 -22.72 27.86
N SER A 479 -6.74 -22.75 27.28
CA SER A 479 -7.51 -23.97 27.07
C SER A 479 -6.87 -24.89 26.03
N ASP A 480 -7.26 -26.17 26.03
CA ASP A 480 -6.78 -27.13 25.02
C ASP A 480 -7.17 -26.71 23.60
N GLU A 481 -8.32 -26.06 23.44
CA GLU A 481 -8.77 -25.54 22.14
C GLU A 481 -7.87 -24.39 21.65
N GLU A 482 -7.57 -23.41 22.51
CA GLU A 482 -6.69 -22.27 22.18
C GLU A 482 -5.28 -22.77 21.82
N ARG A 483 -4.75 -23.72 22.60
CA ARG A 483 -3.44 -24.34 22.34
C ARG A 483 -3.43 -25.14 21.04
N GLN A 484 -4.49 -25.90 20.77
CA GLN A 484 -4.63 -26.64 19.51
C GLN A 484 -4.64 -25.68 18.33
N ALA A 485 -5.50 -24.66 18.36
CA ALA A 485 -5.60 -23.67 17.29
C ALA A 485 -4.28 -22.95 17.05
N TYR A 486 -3.61 -22.49 18.12
CA TYR A 486 -2.31 -21.82 18.01
C TYR A 486 -1.24 -22.72 17.42
N THR A 487 -1.21 -23.98 17.86
CA THR A 487 -0.21 -24.94 17.35
C THR A 487 -0.45 -25.30 15.89
N LEU A 488 -1.70 -25.37 15.41
CA LEU A 488 -2.00 -25.58 13.99
C LEU A 488 -1.52 -24.41 13.13
N VAL A 489 -1.73 -23.17 13.59
CA VAL A 489 -1.22 -21.96 12.93
C VAL A 489 0.31 -21.97 12.93
N LEU A 490 0.95 -22.28 14.06
CA LEU A 490 2.41 -22.38 14.19
C LEU A 490 2.98 -23.42 13.23
N LYS A 491 2.37 -24.61 13.11
CA LYS A 491 2.81 -25.63 12.16
C LYS A 491 2.75 -25.13 10.72
N GLY A 492 1.72 -24.36 10.37
CA GLY A 492 1.64 -23.69 9.06
C GLY A 492 2.80 -22.73 8.83
N ASN A 493 3.10 -21.89 9.82
CA ASN A 493 4.20 -20.92 9.76
C ASN A 493 5.56 -21.63 9.60
N LEU A 494 5.81 -22.67 10.41
CA LEU A 494 7.02 -23.49 10.36
C LEU A 494 7.16 -24.23 9.02
N ALA A 495 6.07 -24.82 8.51
CA ALA A 495 6.09 -25.55 7.25
C ALA A 495 6.44 -24.67 6.05
N LEU A 496 6.00 -23.40 6.06
CA LEU A 496 6.41 -22.43 5.05
C LEU A 496 7.85 -21.94 5.26
N HIS A 497 8.22 -21.61 6.51
CA HIS A 497 9.57 -21.16 6.87
C HIS A 497 10.65 -22.16 6.44
N SER A 498 10.45 -23.45 6.73
CA SER A 498 11.42 -24.50 6.41
C SER A 498 11.31 -25.04 4.99
N ALA A 499 10.42 -24.47 4.16
CA ALA A 499 10.22 -24.94 2.80
C ALA A 499 11.46 -24.67 1.95
N VAL A 500 11.76 -25.61 1.05
CA VAL A 500 12.77 -25.40 0.00
C VAL A 500 12.19 -25.73 -1.36
N TRP A 501 12.32 -24.78 -2.29
CA TRP A 501 11.67 -24.82 -3.59
C TRP A 501 12.63 -24.43 -4.74
N PRO A 502 12.38 -24.88 -5.97
CA PRO A 502 13.21 -24.50 -7.11
C PRO A 502 12.99 -23.04 -7.51
N VAL A 503 14.03 -22.40 -8.04
CA VAL A 503 13.96 -21.06 -8.66
C VAL A 503 12.86 -21.03 -9.74
N GLY A 504 12.13 -19.90 -9.82
CA GLY A 504 11.00 -19.74 -10.75
C GLY A 504 9.65 -20.22 -10.20
N THR A 505 9.59 -20.60 -8.91
CA THR A 505 8.32 -20.94 -8.24
C THR A 505 7.56 -19.65 -7.87
N THR A 506 6.26 -19.62 -8.16
CA THR A 506 5.34 -18.56 -7.73
C THR A 506 4.87 -18.81 -6.30
N GLY A 507 4.68 -17.76 -5.49
CA GLY A 507 4.23 -17.91 -4.10
C GLY A 507 2.89 -18.62 -3.92
N HIS A 508 1.98 -18.55 -4.91
CA HIS A 508 0.73 -19.32 -4.90
C HIS A 508 0.93 -20.82 -4.66
N ARG A 509 2.02 -21.41 -5.15
CA ARG A 509 2.30 -22.84 -4.98
C ARG A 509 2.72 -23.21 -3.55
N LEU A 510 3.14 -22.23 -2.76
CA LEU A 510 3.60 -22.43 -1.38
C LEU A 510 2.51 -22.14 -0.34
N ASP A 511 1.46 -21.38 -0.70
CA ASP A 511 0.36 -21.01 0.21
C ASP A 511 -0.29 -22.21 0.91
N ALA A 512 -0.45 -23.35 0.21
CA ALA A 512 -1.04 -24.55 0.78
C ALA A 512 -0.23 -25.16 1.93
N LEU A 513 1.09 -24.91 2.01
CA LEU A 513 1.95 -25.41 3.09
C LEU A 513 1.52 -24.82 4.44
N ALA A 514 1.13 -23.55 4.45
CA ALA A 514 0.69 -22.87 5.67
C ALA A 514 -0.74 -23.27 6.09
N ARG A 515 -1.57 -23.74 5.14
CA ARG A 515 -2.98 -24.10 5.39
C ARG A 515 -3.22 -25.55 5.73
N MET A 516 -2.38 -26.46 5.23
CA MET A 516 -2.67 -27.91 5.26
C MET A 516 -2.90 -28.46 6.67
N HIS A 517 -2.32 -27.84 7.71
CA HIS A 517 -2.53 -28.25 9.10
C HIS A 517 -3.93 -27.86 9.62
N LEU A 518 -4.42 -26.67 9.28
CA LEU A 518 -5.78 -26.24 9.61
C LEU A 518 -6.83 -27.04 8.81
N TRP A 519 -6.58 -27.29 7.52
CA TRP A 519 -7.51 -28.04 6.66
C TRP A 519 -7.80 -29.46 7.16
N ARG A 520 -6.84 -30.13 7.81
CA ARG A 520 -7.04 -31.45 8.42
C ARG A 520 -8.11 -31.45 9.53
N TYR A 521 -8.42 -30.28 10.08
CA TYR A 521 -9.44 -30.06 11.10
C TYR A 521 -10.69 -29.35 10.53
N GLY A 522 -10.77 -29.16 9.21
CA GLY A 522 -11.85 -28.40 8.57
C GLY A 522 -11.81 -26.90 8.86
N LEU A 523 -10.64 -26.36 9.22
CA LEU A 523 -10.41 -24.95 9.52
C LEU A 523 -9.64 -24.27 8.38
N ASP A 524 -9.76 -22.94 8.25
CA ASP A 524 -9.01 -22.13 7.29
C ASP A 524 -8.94 -20.66 7.75
N TYR A 525 -8.24 -19.79 7.01
CA TYR A 525 -8.20 -18.33 7.19
C TYR A 525 -8.44 -17.57 5.88
N ALA A 526 -9.17 -16.46 5.97
CA ALA A 526 -9.71 -15.73 4.82
C ALA A 526 -8.79 -14.62 4.26
N HIS A 527 -7.47 -14.79 4.34
CA HIS A 527 -6.47 -13.88 3.77
C HIS A 527 -5.31 -14.65 3.13
N GLY A 528 -4.41 -13.94 2.43
CA GLY A 528 -3.17 -14.51 1.90
C GLY A 528 -2.24 -14.99 3.01
N THR A 529 -1.29 -15.86 2.68
CA THR A 529 -0.29 -16.36 3.65
C THR A 529 0.88 -15.39 3.82
N GLY A 530 1.13 -14.53 2.84
CA GLY A 530 2.11 -13.45 2.98
C GLY A 530 2.22 -12.55 1.76
N HIS A 531 2.85 -11.41 1.94
CA HIS A 531 3.09 -10.36 0.94
C HIS A 531 4.57 -9.96 0.94
N GLY A 532 5.02 -9.29 -0.13
CA GLY A 532 6.33 -8.65 -0.09
C GLY A 532 6.35 -7.43 0.81
N VAL A 533 7.53 -7.01 1.26
CA VAL A 533 7.73 -5.82 2.09
C VAL A 533 8.82 -4.92 1.52
N GLY A 534 8.54 -3.62 1.40
CA GLY A 534 9.46 -2.63 0.84
C GLY A 534 10.50 -2.11 1.83
N SER A 535 11.67 -1.68 1.35
CA SER A 535 12.71 -1.10 2.22
C SER A 535 12.41 0.38 2.52
N PHE A 536 11.94 0.65 3.75
CA PHE A 536 11.43 1.96 4.16
C PHE A 536 10.42 2.48 3.13
N LEU A 537 9.45 1.63 2.79
CA LEU A 537 8.43 1.83 1.74
C LEU A 537 7.12 1.18 2.22
N ASN A 538 6.22 0.85 1.31
CA ASN A 538 4.97 0.17 1.65
C ASN A 538 5.26 -1.15 2.37
N VAL A 539 4.51 -1.40 3.46
CA VAL A 539 4.57 -2.69 4.17
C VAL A 539 4.01 -3.83 3.31
N HIS A 540 2.98 -3.54 2.52
CA HIS A 540 2.51 -4.42 1.44
C HIS A 540 3.14 -3.98 0.12
N GLU A 541 4.14 -4.75 -0.34
CA GLU A 541 4.90 -4.48 -1.56
C GLU A 541 4.80 -5.65 -2.54
N GLY A 542 4.30 -5.37 -3.75
CA GLY A 542 4.37 -6.29 -4.88
C GLY A 542 5.73 -6.27 -5.61
N PRO A 543 5.87 -7.05 -6.69
CA PRO A 543 4.82 -7.81 -7.36
C PRO A 543 4.63 -9.21 -6.78
N GLN A 544 5.55 -9.73 -5.97
CA GLN A 544 5.48 -11.06 -5.37
C GLN A 544 4.49 -11.15 -4.20
N GLY A 545 4.00 -12.35 -3.92
CA GLY A 545 3.05 -12.62 -2.83
C GLY A 545 2.78 -14.12 -2.71
N ILE A 546 2.35 -14.55 -1.52
CA ILE A 546 2.00 -15.94 -1.19
C ILE A 546 0.51 -15.95 -0.82
N GLY A 547 -0.33 -16.40 -1.75
CA GLY A 547 -1.77 -16.44 -1.55
C GLY A 547 -2.43 -17.60 -2.28
N SER A 548 -3.70 -17.83 -1.98
CA SER A 548 -4.48 -18.95 -2.53
C SER A 548 -4.82 -18.79 -4.01
N ARG A 549 -4.61 -17.60 -4.58
CA ARG A 549 -4.85 -17.29 -6.00
C ARG A 549 -3.53 -17.09 -6.74
N PRO A 550 -3.44 -17.48 -8.03
CA PRO A 550 -2.31 -17.12 -8.87
C PRO A 550 -2.10 -15.60 -8.86
N ASN A 551 -0.83 -15.18 -8.76
CA ASN A 551 -0.49 -13.78 -8.75
C ASN A 551 -0.74 -13.17 -10.15
N PRO A 552 -1.55 -12.11 -10.28
CA PRO A 552 -1.89 -11.53 -11.58
C PRO A 552 -0.66 -10.98 -12.33
N THR A 553 0.39 -10.60 -11.61
CA THR A 553 1.64 -10.09 -12.17
C THR A 553 2.57 -11.19 -12.72
N GLU A 554 2.24 -12.46 -12.47
CA GLU A 554 3.06 -13.65 -12.75
C GLU A 554 4.46 -13.60 -12.11
N ALA A 555 4.63 -12.80 -11.05
CA ALA A 555 5.88 -12.74 -10.31
C ALA A 555 6.23 -14.08 -9.65
N THR A 556 7.48 -14.48 -9.81
CA THR A 556 8.10 -15.61 -9.12
C THR A 556 8.81 -15.13 -7.88
N LEU A 557 9.08 -16.04 -6.95
CA LEU A 557 9.92 -15.79 -5.79
C LEU A 557 11.40 -15.85 -6.19
N GLU A 558 12.16 -14.84 -5.78
CA GLU A 558 13.58 -14.67 -6.12
C GLU A 558 14.40 -14.34 -4.87
N ALA A 559 15.68 -14.73 -4.85
CA ALA A 559 16.58 -14.40 -3.75
C ALA A 559 16.70 -12.88 -3.56
N GLY A 560 16.75 -12.44 -2.31
CA GLY A 560 16.74 -11.03 -1.93
C GLY A 560 15.34 -10.42 -1.78
N MET A 561 14.26 -11.13 -2.11
CA MET A 561 12.91 -10.67 -1.76
C MET A 561 12.67 -10.82 -0.24
N VAL A 562 12.06 -9.80 0.37
CA VAL A 562 11.57 -9.85 1.76
C VAL A 562 10.07 -10.08 1.74
N MET A 563 9.60 -11.05 2.53
CA MET A 563 8.24 -11.57 2.55
C MET A 563 7.71 -11.71 3.97
N SER A 564 6.42 -11.48 4.19
CA SER A 564 5.73 -11.98 5.39
C SER A 564 5.39 -13.47 5.26
N ASN A 565 5.28 -14.13 6.41
CA ASN A 565 4.79 -15.49 6.61
C ASN A 565 3.83 -15.46 7.81
N GLU A 566 2.53 -15.30 7.54
CA GLU A 566 1.53 -14.83 8.51
C GLU A 566 0.25 -15.69 8.57
N PRO A 567 0.31 -17.03 8.64
CA PRO A 567 -0.91 -17.82 8.79
C PRO A 567 -1.70 -17.43 10.04
N GLY A 568 -3.02 -17.65 9.99
CA GLY A 568 -3.91 -17.34 11.09
C GLY A 568 -5.08 -18.29 11.23
N TYR A 569 -5.88 -18.08 12.28
CA TYR A 569 -7.17 -18.70 12.49
C TYR A 569 -8.03 -17.80 13.36
N TYR A 570 -9.28 -17.58 12.94
CA TYR A 570 -10.17 -16.60 13.55
C TYR A 570 -11.49 -17.27 13.93
N LYS A 571 -11.67 -17.53 15.22
CA LYS A 571 -12.90 -18.11 15.76
C LYS A 571 -13.85 -16.97 16.13
N ALA A 572 -14.89 -16.79 15.31
CA ALA A 572 -15.90 -15.75 15.48
C ALA A 572 -16.40 -15.65 16.93
N ASP A 573 -16.53 -14.42 17.40
CA ASP A 573 -17.02 -14.06 18.75
C ASP A 573 -16.20 -14.64 19.92
N ARG A 574 -15.00 -15.16 19.66
CA ARG A 574 -14.18 -15.86 20.67
C ARG A 574 -12.76 -15.31 20.75
N TYR A 575 -11.95 -15.56 19.73
CA TYR A 575 -10.54 -15.16 19.66
C TYR A 575 -10.03 -15.28 18.22
N GLY A 576 -8.91 -14.62 17.94
CA GLY A 576 -8.12 -14.90 16.74
C GLY A 576 -6.67 -15.12 17.10
N ILE A 577 -5.99 -15.83 16.21
CA ILE A 577 -4.58 -16.18 16.31
C ILE A 577 -3.96 -15.87 14.95
N ARG A 578 -2.84 -15.16 14.97
CA ARG A 578 -1.94 -15.01 13.84
C ARG A 578 -0.50 -15.05 14.35
N ILE A 579 0.37 -15.69 13.58
CA ILE A 579 1.80 -15.77 13.85
C ILE A 579 2.49 -15.30 12.58
N GLU A 580 3.19 -14.19 12.69
CA GLU A 580 3.80 -13.55 11.53
C GLU A 580 5.26 -13.20 11.77
N ASN A 581 6.08 -13.55 10.78
CA ASN A 581 7.46 -13.12 10.68
C ASN A 581 7.71 -12.56 9.28
N LEU A 582 8.62 -11.58 9.19
CA LEU A 582 9.29 -11.25 7.95
C LEU A 582 10.51 -12.12 7.76
N GLU A 583 10.72 -12.52 6.52
CA GLU A 583 11.77 -13.45 6.10
C GLU A 583 12.36 -12.98 4.77
N VAL A 584 13.66 -13.14 4.59
CA VAL A 584 14.34 -12.90 3.31
C VAL A 584 14.52 -14.22 2.57
N ILE A 585 14.25 -14.22 1.27
CA ILE A 585 14.49 -15.38 0.42
C ILE A 585 15.97 -15.46 0.09
N VAL A 586 16.59 -16.60 0.33
CA VAL A 586 18.01 -16.85 0.08
C VAL A 586 18.21 -18.09 -0.78
N GLU A 587 19.33 -18.12 -1.51
CA GLU A 587 19.74 -19.30 -2.25
C GLU A 587 20.15 -20.43 -1.30
N THR A 588 19.79 -21.66 -1.64
CA THR A 588 20.18 -22.85 -0.89
C THR A 588 20.59 -23.96 -1.87
N PRO A 589 21.89 -24.21 -2.06
CA PRO A 589 22.37 -25.25 -2.97
C PRO A 589 21.80 -26.63 -2.61
N ARG A 590 21.58 -27.47 -3.63
CA ARG A 590 21.06 -28.84 -3.49
C ARG A 590 21.88 -29.80 -4.32
N GLU A 591 22.23 -30.94 -3.72
CA GLU A 591 23.12 -31.95 -4.32
C GLU A 591 22.64 -32.44 -5.70
N HIS A 592 21.33 -32.53 -5.91
CA HIS A 592 20.74 -33.08 -7.13
C HIS A 592 20.22 -32.02 -8.11
N SER A 593 20.63 -30.74 -7.99
CA SER A 593 20.14 -29.70 -8.90
C SER A 593 21.13 -28.56 -9.14
N ASP A 594 21.52 -28.40 -10.40
CA ASP A 594 22.33 -27.28 -10.88
C ASP A 594 21.50 -25.99 -11.08
N LYS A 595 20.16 -26.09 -11.08
CA LYS A 595 19.24 -24.98 -11.38
C LYS A 595 18.94 -24.04 -10.19
N GLY A 596 19.57 -24.29 -9.04
CA GLY A 596 19.38 -23.52 -7.82
C GLY A 596 18.04 -23.78 -7.11
N PHE A 597 18.06 -23.67 -5.79
CA PHE A 597 16.89 -23.74 -4.92
C PHE A 597 16.90 -22.55 -3.97
N LEU A 598 15.73 -22.24 -3.41
CA LEU A 598 15.50 -21.11 -2.51
C LEU A 598 14.90 -21.60 -1.19
N THR A 599 15.14 -20.85 -0.13
CA THR A 599 14.58 -21.04 1.22
C THR A 599 14.37 -19.67 1.87
N PHE A 600 13.73 -19.64 3.03
CA PHE A 600 13.65 -18.46 3.88
C PHE A 600 14.78 -18.38 4.91
N GLU A 601 15.20 -17.16 5.23
CA GLU A 601 16.00 -16.77 6.40
C GLU A 601 15.17 -15.75 7.21
N THR A 602 14.96 -16.00 8.50
CA THR A 602 14.09 -15.16 9.34
C THR A 602 14.73 -13.80 9.67
N LEU A 603 13.94 -12.72 9.59
CA LEU A 603 14.32 -11.38 10.03
C LEU A 603 13.72 -11.05 11.40
N THR A 604 12.44 -11.34 11.62
CA THR A 604 11.71 -10.98 12.85
C THR A 604 12.27 -11.65 14.11
N MET A 605 12.71 -10.84 15.08
CA MET A 605 13.31 -11.29 16.34
C MET A 605 12.38 -11.09 17.53
N VAL A 606 11.30 -11.87 17.65
CA VAL A 606 10.30 -11.75 18.74
C VAL A 606 9.88 -13.13 19.23
N PRO A 607 9.91 -13.43 20.54
CA PRO A 607 9.58 -14.76 21.04
C PRO A 607 8.13 -15.17 20.69
N LEU A 608 7.91 -16.48 20.50
CA LEU A 608 6.56 -17.06 20.43
C LEU A 608 6.01 -17.23 21.85
N CYS A 609 4.68 -17.30 22.00
CA CYS A 609 4.05 -17.54 23.30
C CYS A 609 4.12 -19.03 23.65
N ARG A 610 5.12 -19.40 24.47
CA ARG A 610 5.39 -20.77 24.93
C ARG A 610 4.15 -21.51 25.47
N GLU A 611 3.28 -20.82 26.21
CA GLU A 611 2.08 -21.36 26.86
C GLU A 611 1.04 -21.87 25.85
N LEU A 612 0.97 -21.20 24.69
CA LEU A 612 0.03 -21.54 23.63
C LEU A 612 0.52 -22.73 22.78
N ILE A 613 1.79 -23.13 22.91
CA ILE A 613 2.34 -24.25 22.16
C ILE A 613 1.93 -25.57 22.83
N ASN A 614 1.19 -26.39 22.10
CA ASN A 614 0.97 -27.79 22.45
C ASN A 614 2.11 -28.65 21.89
N VAL A 615 3.18 -28.80 22.66
CA VAL A 615 4.38 -29.54 22.26
C VAL A 615 4.08 -30.98 21.83
N ALA A 616 3.05 -31.62 22.38
CA ALA A 616 2.65 -32.98 22.00
C ALA A 616 2.08 -33.08 20.55
N MET A 617 1.74 -31.95 19.92
CA MET A 617 1.29 -31.89 18.53
C MET A 617 2.43 -31.56 17.54
N LEU A 618 3.62 -31.24 18.05
CA LEU A 618 4.79 -30.94 17.24
C LEU A 618 5.58 -32.21 16.93
N THR A 619 6.14 -32.29 15.74
CA THR A 619 7.18 -33.29 15.42
C THR A 619 8.50 -32.88 16.08
N GLU A 620 9.46 -33.81 16.17
CA GLU A 620 10.80 -33.48 16.68
C GLU A 620 11.48 -32.39 15.84
N GLU A 621 11.28 -32.40 14.52
CA GLU A 621 11.79 -31.38 13.61
C GLU A 621 11.17 -30.00 13.90
N GLU A 622 9.85 -29.93 14.08
CA GLU A 622 9.16 -28.68 14.41
C GLU A 622 9.58 -28.14 15.79
N VAL A 623 9.77 -29.01 16.78
CA VAL A 623 10.34 -28.63 18.09
C VAL A 623 11.73 -28.02 17.92
N ASN A 624 12.58 -28.65 17.09
CA ASN A 624 13.91 -28.13 16.81
C ASN A 624 13.87 -26.78 16.08
N LEU A 625 12.98 -26.59 15.11
CA LEU A 625 12.80 -25.32 14.41
C LEU A 625 12.42 -24.19 15.39
N VAL A 626 11.47 -24.45 16.30
CA VAL A 626 11.10 -23.48 17.35
C VAL A 626 12.29 -23.16 18.27
N ASN A 627 13.05 -24.17 18.70
CA ASN A 627 14.20 -23.97 19.57
C ASN A 627 15.33 -23.18 18.89
N VAL A 628 15.61 -23.47 17.61
CA VAL A 628 16.58 -22.71 16.80
C VAL A 628 16.14 -21.26 16.66
N TYR A 629 14.88 -21.01 16.33
CA TYR A 629 14.31 -19.66 16.25
C TYR A 629 14.44 -18.92 17.58
N HIS A 630 13.96 -19.51 18.68
CA HIS A 630 14.01 -18.90 20.01
C HIS A 630 15.44 -18.62 20.50
N ARG A 631 16.40 -19.48 20.15
CA ARG A 631 17.82 -19.24 20.45
C ARG A 631 18.33 -18.01 19.71
N ALA A 632 18.05 -17.88 18.41
CA ALA A 632 18.43 -16.72 17.62
C ALA A 632 17.82 -15.42 18.18
N VAL A 633 16.52 -15.44 18.55
CA VAL A 633 15.84 -14.30 19.19
C VAL A 633 16.55 -13.91 20.50
N ARG A 634 16.82 -14.89 21.37
CA ARG A 634 17.48 -14.65 22.66
C ARG A 634 18.89 -14.09 22.49
N GLU A 635 19.68 -14.64 21.58
CA GLU A 635 21.04 -14.18 21.28
C GLU A 635 21.04 -12.76 20.72
N ALA A 636 20.09 -12.43 19.83
CA ALA A 636 19.95 -11.10 19.26
C ALA A 636 19.54 -10.05 20.31
N LEU A 637 18.57 -10.34 21.17
CA LEU A 637 17.97 -9.32 22.05
C LEU A 637 18.66 -9.17 23.42
N THR A 638 19.28 -10.22 23.95
CA THR A 638 19.87 -10.20 25.32
C THR A 638 20.87 -9.07 25.54
N PRO A 639 21.84 -8.80 24.63
CA PRO A 639 22.80 -7.71 24.83
C PRO A 639 22.13 -6.34 24.96
N HIS A 640 21.09 -6.09 24.16
CA HIS A 640 20.36 -4.82 24.18
C HIS A 640 19.50 -4.66 25.42
N LEU A 641 18.80 -5.71 25.86
CA LEU A 641 18.01 -5.69 27.11
C LEU A 641 18.88 -5.44 28.34
N ARG A 642 20.09 -6.01 28.38
CA ARG A 642 21.07 -5.73 29.45
C ARG A 642 21.55 -4.28 29.41
N LEU A 643 21.79 -3.73 28.22
CA LEU A 643 22.23 -2.34 28.06
C LEU A 643 21.19 -1.34 28.57
N VAL A 644 19.89 -1.59 28.33
CA VAL A 644 18.80 -0.73 28.84
C VAL A 644 18.35 -1.09 30.26
N ASN A 645 18.98 -2.08 30.89
CA ASN A 645 18.70 -2.55 32.25
C ASN A 645 17.22 -2.94 32.50
N ASP A 646 16.59 -3.60 31.52
CA ASP A 646 15.19 -4.02 31.59
C ASP A 646 15.07 -5.50 32.05
N ALA A 647 15.14 -5.69 33.37
CA ALA A 647 15.11 -7.03 33.98
C ALA A 647 13.79 -7.78 33.75
N CYS A 648 12.68 -7.06 33.62
CA CYS A 648 11.37 -7.66 33.36
C CYS A 648 11.32 -8.24 31.94
N ALA A 649 11.76 -7.48 30.96
CA ALA A 649 11.85 -7.94 29.58
C ALA A 649 12.88 -9.07 29.39
N LEU A 650 13.99 -9.05 30.13
CA LEU A 650 14.95 -10.16 30.10
C LEU A 650 14.34 -11.47 30.63
N ALA A 651 13.64 -11.42 31.77
CA ALA A 651 12.96 -12.59 32.32
C ALA A 651 11.86 -13.11 31.38
N TYR A 652 11.08 -12.21 30.78
CA TYR A 652 10.08 -12.56 29.77
C TYR A 652 10.72 -13.27 28.57
N LEU A 653 11.81 -12.70 28.03
CA LEU A 653 12.56 -13.28 26.92
C LEU A 653 13.08 -14.68 27.28
N GLU A 654 13.77 -14.83 28.41
CA GLU A 654 14.35 -16.11 28.86
C GLU A 654 13.28 -17.19 29.01
N HIS A 655 12.15 -16.85 29.61
CA HIS A 655 11.03 -17.77 29.81
C HIS A 655 10.43 -18.27 28.49
N HIS A 656 10.03 -17.36 27.60
CA HIS A 656 9.38 -17.75 26.34
C HIS A 656 10.35 -18.38 25.34
N THR A 657 11.65 -18.09 25.43
CA THR A 657 12.67 -18.69 24.55
C THR A 657 13.33 -19.94 25.12
N ALA A 658 13.02 -20.36 26.35
CA ALA A 658 13.59 -21.59 26.90
C ALA A 658 13.23 -22.79 26.00
N ASP A 659 14.18 -23.70 25.82
CA ASP A 659 14.04 -24.82 24.88
C ASP A 659 12.79 -25.65 25.24
N LEU A 660 12.07 -26.07 24.21
CA LEU A 660 10.98 -27.02 24.28
C LEU A 660 11.56 -28.43 24.33
N CYS A 661 11.05 -29.26 25.24
CA CYS A 661 11.40 -30.67 25.35
C CYS A 661 10.29 -31.53 24.74
N ALA A 662 10.63 -32.45 23.85
CA ALA A 662 9.68 -33.43 23.34
C ALA A 662 9.12 -34.28 24.51
N ALA A 663 7.85 -34.69 24.42
CA ALA A 663 7.23 -35.51 25.46
C ALA A 663 8.03 -36.82 25.66
N GLY A 664 8.67 -36.97 26.82
CA GLY A 664 9.52 -38.11 27.17
C GLY A 664 10.99 -37.79 27.44
N GLY A 665 11.43 -36.54 27.25
CA GLY A 665 12.81 -36.09 27.51
C GLY A 665 12.89 -34.94 28.52
N CYS A 666 12.62 -35.22 29.79
CA CYS A 666 13.09 -34.44 30.94
C CYS A 666 13.42 -35.40 32.08
#